data_AF-A0A0K6S6H4-F1
#
_entry.id   AF-A0A0K6S6H4-F1
#
_cell.length_a   1.000
_cell.length_b   1.000
_cell.length_c   1.000
_cell.angle_alpha   90.00
_cell.angle_beta   90.00
_cell.angle_gamma   90.00
#
_symmetry.space_group_name_H-M   'P 1'
#
loop_
_entity.id
_entity.type
_entity.pdbx_description
1 polymer ?
#
loop_
_entity_poly.entity_id
_entity_poly.type
_entity_poly.pdbx_seq_one_letter_code
_entity_poly.pdbx_strand_id
1 'polypeptide(L)'
;MHRSWKTLGFSALVGLSLLSLVTVSLFVYSIQETGPSLQPNPLSGTQAGREDVIHPALTTEVRSPQPSSFRGSTPPVPLSPETAVKSGRDGDGVGLTGAEAEVVVEPGGGSEDPIHDFLEKFAPWLAGMNTVLLLSVGTLVVVCLITGGTVGLFLILTKMRGALGRIFALANPDFWLIVWGTFFLFAGTVTQMVMPAVLGDLSNLVTSQEDPESKSARLNRTIFLLVIAMTAGSVFTMLRGAFFTLAGERVVARLRRRLFLSLVRQEIGFFDEVQSGELVNRLAADATTIQNAATVNVSMGLRWLAQAVLGLLVLFLVSWKLTLVMVAVVPPVAVFAVLYGKLAGKVSEQYQKALAEGGEVASEVFGGIRTVRSFSMEVRKEAARYNGKVDAAYKLGVKQAWYYGGFSGVVGLVAYLAIALVLWYGGKLVISGEMSPGTLTSFLFYTLYVAIAVGGLGDLFSQLMKAVGASRRIFSFIDREPLVNCEGGERPDEGVLGRGGKQTEGVKGKGGAIAGEIVFENVEFAYPQRSDVQVARGLSFTCKPGEVVALVGPSGAGKSTIVALIERFYDPTAGSVSLDGRNLKDLDPRWLHEKVALVAQEPALFSGTVAENIAYGREAGSWTMEEVQKAAEEANAHTFISGFPDGYDTKVGERGVQLSGGQKQRVAIARALMMNPRVLLLDEATSALDAESEALVQKALERVMKGRTVVIIAHRLSTVRDADQVLVLNQGKVVESGTHPELLKAGGLYRDLVRRQLQWADGSEGAPTAVEGEDDAALLQE
;
A
#
# COMPACT_ATOMS: atom_id res chain seq x y z
N MET A 1 46.60 -35.37 18.12
CA MET A 1 46.37 -34.18 17.27
C MET A 1 45.83 -34.50 15.87
N HIS A 2 46.28 -35.54 15.17
CA HIS A 2 45.89 -35.82 13.77
C HIS A 2 44.41 -36.27 13.55
N ARG A 3 43.71 -36.70 14.61
CA ARG A 3 42.29 -37.13 14.56
C ARG A 3 41.29 -35.98 14.76
N SER A 4 41.72 -34.86 15.35
CA SER A 4 40.84 -33.71 15.63
C SER A 4 40.75 -32.71 14.47
N TRP A 5 41.69 -32.75 13.54
CA TRP A 5 41.66 -31.93 12.32
C TRP A 5 40.72 -32.50 11.25
N LYS A 6 40.48 -33.82 11.23
CA LYS A 6 39.53 -34.43 10.28
C LYS A 6 38.07 -34.11 10.63
N THR A 7 37.73 -34.00 11.91
CA THR A 7 36.38 -33.64 12.35
C THR A 7 36.12 -32.14 12.27
N LEU A 8 37.09 -31.28 12.63
CA LEU A 8 36.97 -29.83 12.44
C LEU A 8 36.99 -29.42 10.96
N GLY A 9 37.82 -30.06 10.14
CA GLY A 9 37.89 -29.80 8.69
C GLY A 9 36.60 -30.24 7.98
N PHE A 10 36.00 -31.36 8.38
CA PHE A 10 34.75 -31.86 7.80
C PHE A 10 33.53 -31.02 8.20
N SER A 11 33.43 -30.59 9.47
CA SER A 11 32.36 -29.67 9.89
C SER A 11 32.51 -28.29 9.27
N ALA A 12 33.75 -27.81 9.07
CA ALA A 12 34.02 -26.56 8.35
C ALA A 12 33.70 -26.67 6.84
N LEU A 13 34.04 -27.79 6.19
CA LEU A 13 33.72 -28.04 4.78
C LEU A 13 32.22 -28.23 4.53
N VAL A 14 31.52 -28.96 5.41
CA VAL A 14 30.06 -29.09 5.36
C VAL A 14 29.39 -27.74 5.65
N GLY A 15 29.92 -26.99 6.61
CA GLY A 15 29.48 -25.62 6.92
C GLY A 15 29.66 -24.68 5.72
N LEU A 16 30.83 -24.67 5.08
CA LEU A 16 31.14 -23.87 3.88
C LEU A 16 30.32 -24.31 2.66
N SER A 17 30.09 -25.62 2.49
CA SER A 17 29.30 -26.16 1.38
C SER A 17 27.82 -25.81 1.55
N LEU A 18 27.27 -25.92 2.77
CA LEU A 18 25.92 -25.46 3.11
C LEU A 18 25.82 -23.94 2.96
N LEU A 19 26.82 -23.18 3.40
CA LEU A 19 26.85 -21.73 3.19
C LEU A 19 26.86 -21.39 1.71
N SER A 20 27.62 -22.11 0.87
CA SER A 20 27.64 -21.88 -0.57
C SER A 20 26.36 -22.30 -1.28
N LEU A 21 25.74 -23.41 -0.88
CA LEU A 21 24.45 -23.89 -1.39
C LEU A 21 23.35 -22.89 -1.07
N VAL A 22 23.31 -22.41 0.18
CA VAL A 22 22.42 -21.36 0.62
C VAL A 22 22.73 -20.07 -0.14
N THR A 23 23.98 -19.63 -0.21
CA THR A 23 24.36 -18.38 -0.93
C THR A 23 23.97 -18.42 -2.40
N VAL A 24 24.12 -19.56 -3.08
CA VAL A 24 23.70 -19.66 -4.47
C VAL A 24 22.19 -19.77 -4.61
N SER A 25 21.48 -20.54 -3.78
CA SER A 25 20.00 -20.52 -3.78
C SER A 25 19.43 -19.13 -3.48
N LEU A 26 20.03 -18.39 -2.54
CA LEU A 26 19.66 -17.01 -2.20
C LEU A 26 19.95 -16.06 -3.37
N PHE A 27 21.05 -16.25 -4.10
CA PHE A 27 21.42 -15.39 -5.24
C PHE A 27 20.60 -15.70 -6.50
N VAL A 28 20.38 -16.97 -6.81
CA VAL A 28 19.46 -17.43 -7.87
C VAL A 28 18.06 -16.87 -7.65
N TYR A 29 17.59 -16.90 -6.40
CA TYR A 29 16.25 -16.42 -6.07
C TYR A 29 16.18 -14.88 -5.97
N SER A 30 17.22 -14.20 -5.47
CA SER A 30 17.37 -12.73 -5.51
C SER A 30 17.22 -12.18 -6.92
N ILE A 31 17.62 -12.97 -7.92
CA ILE A 31 17.55 -12.61 -9.31
C ILE A 31 16.13 -12.85 -9.87
N GLN A 32 15.43 -13.91 -9.44
CA GLN A 32 13.99 -14.08 -9.70
C GLN A 32 13.18 -12.91 -9.13
N GLU A 33 13.59 -12.32 -8.00
CA GLU A 33 12.85 -11.25 -7.32
C GLU A 33 12.97 -9.85 -7.94
N THR A 34 13.73 -9.67 -9.03
CA THR A 34 13.54 -8.46 -9.86
C THR A 34 12.23 -8.48 -10.66
N GLY A 35 11.40 -9.53 -10.52
CA GLY A 35 9.97 -9.26 -10.47
C GLY A 35 9.16 -10.32 -9.70
N PRO A 36 7.89 -10.02 -9.40
CA PRO A 36 7.21 -10.63 -8.28
C PRO A 36 6.58 -11.98 -8.59
N SER A 37 6.47 -12.76 -7.51
CA SER A 37 5.63 -13.93 -7.32
C SER A 37 4.19 -13.71 -7.81
N LEU A 38 3.77 -14.48 -8.82
CA LEU A 38 2.37 -14.65 -9.19
C LEU A 38 1.69 -15.59 -8.19
N GLN A 39 1.00 -15.02 -7.20
CA GLN A 39 -0.18 -15.65 -6.63
C GLN A 39 -1.35 -14.69 -6.79
N PRO A 40 -2.44 -15.07 -7.50
CA PRO A 40 -3.65 -14.26 -7.50
C PRO A 40 -4.26 -14.29 -6.09
N ASN A 41 -4.32 -13.13 -5.44
CA ASN A 41 -5.19 -12.94 -4.27
C ASN A 41 -6.64 -13.12 -4.75
N PRO A 42 -7.41 -14.10 -4.25
CA PRO A 42 -8.83 -14.10 -4.48
C PRO A 42 -9.42 -12.89 -3.77
N LEU A 43 -10.13 -12.04 -4.52
CA LEU A 43 -11.01 -11.01 -3.98
C LEU A 43 -12.06 -11.70 -3.09
N SER A 44 -11.81 -11.77 -1.78
CA SER A 44 -12.80 -12.21 -0.80
C SER A 44 -13.71 -11.03 -0.47
N GLY A 45 -14.73 -10.85 -1.31
CA GLY A 45 -15.82 -9.91 -1.10
C GLY A 45 -17.12 -10.52 -1.57
N THR A 46 -17.64 -11.52 -0.83
CA THR A 46 -19.07 -11.87 -0.78
C THR A 46 -19.26 -12.98 0.26
N GLN A 47 -19.62 -12.61 1.49
CA GLN A 47 -20.37 -13.53 2.33
C GLN A 47 -21.82 -13.52 1.84
N ALA A 48 -22.19 -14.57 1.13
CA ALA A 48 -23.57 -15.00 1.01
C ALA A 48 -23.96 -15.73 2.30
N GLY A 49 -25.16 -15.43 2.83
CA GLY A 49 -25.72 -16.19 3.94
C GLY A 49 -26.80 -15.47 4.75
N ARG A 50 -27.95 -15.18 4.14
CA ARG A 50 -29.22 -15.51 4.80
C ARG A 50 -30.35 -15.66 3.79
N GLU A 51 -31.03 -16.78 3.98
CA GLU A 51 -32.12 -17.36 3.21
C GLU A 51 -33.36 -16.46 3.25
N ASP A 52 -34.11 -16.40 2.15
CA ASP A 52 -35.58 -16.44 2.21
C ASP A 52 -36.19 -16.88 0.87
N VAL A 53 -36.78 -18.08 0.94
CA VAL A 53 -38.08 -18.53 0.40
C VAL A 53 -38.34 -18.47 -1.13
N ILE A 54 -38.65 -19.68 -1.61
CA ILE A 54 -39.05 -20.13 -2.94
C ILE A 54 -40.40 -19.55 -3.38
N HIS A 55 -40.54 -19.16 -4.66
CA HIS A 55 -41.65 -19.56 -5.56
C HIS A 55 -41.30 -19.34 -7.04
N PRO A 56 -41.62 -20.29 -7.95
CA PRO A 56 -41.37 -20.16 -9.39
C PRO A 56 -42.65 -19.76 -10.15
N ALA A 57 -42.50 -18.93 -11.18
CA ALA A 57 -43.24 -18.93 -12.45
C ALA A 57 -43.26 -17.52 -13.05
N LEU A 58 -42.75 -17.37 -14.28
CA LEU A 58 -43.49 -16.87 -15.44
C LEU A 58 -42.50 -16.47 -16.55
N THR A 59 -42.59 -17.25 -17.63
CA THR A 59 -42.18 -16.89 -18.98
C THR A 59 -42.86 -15.61 -19.43
N THR A 60 -42.10 -14.63 -19.92
CA THR A 60 -42.58 -13.67 -20.91
C THR A 60 -41.47 -13.25 -21.85
N GLU A 61 -41.73 -13.55 -23.11
CA GLU A 61 -40.99 -13.20 -24.30
C GLU A 61 -41.45 -11.80 -24.79
N VAL A 62 -40.67 -11.20 -25.71
CA VAL A 62 -41.09 -10.17 -26.70
C VAL A 62 -40.94 -8.68 -26.31
N ARG A 63 -39.89 -7.99 -26.82
CA ARG A 63 -39.86 -7.12 -28.04
C ARG A 63 -38.90 -5.91 -27.93
N SER A 64 -38.03 -5.78 -28.93
CA SER A 64 -37.37 -4.54 -29.33
C SER A 64 -38.27 -3.74 -30.30
N PRO A 65 -38.24 -2.38 -30.30
CA PRO A 65 -39.01 -1.59 -31.24
C PRO A 65 -38.22 -1.31 -32.54
N GLN A 66 -38.91 -1.42 -33.68
CA GLN A 66 -38.51 -0.78 -34.95
C GLN A 66 -39.13 0.62 -35.06
N PRO A 67 -38.60 1.47 -35.95
CA PRO A 67 -39.40 2.38 -36.74
C PRO A 67 -39.37 2.04 -38.24
N SER A 68 -40.50 2.29 -38.88
CA SER A 68 -40.90 1.89 -40.23
C SER A 68 -40.45 2.84 -41.35
N SER A 69 -39.97 2.21 -42.44
CA SER A 69 -40.17 2.46 -43.89
C SER A 69 -40.14 3.86 -44.53
N PHE A 70 -39.41 3.99 -45.66
CA PHE A 70 -40.01 4.35 -46.96
C PHE A 70 -39.11 3.99 -48.18
N ARG A 71 -39.69 3.20 -49.10
CA ARG A 71 -39.50 2.97 -50.56
C ARG A 71 -38.09 2.89 -51.23
N GLY A 72 -37.79 1.69 -51.74
CA GLY A 72 -38.00 1.35 -53.17
C GLY A 72 -36.81 1.45 -54.15
N SER A 73 -36.21 0.31 -54.52
CA SER A 73 -36.06 -0.21 -55.91
C SER A 73 -35.16 -1.45 -55.95
N THR A 74 -35.43 -2.31 -56.94
CA THR A 74 -35.25 -3.76 -57.02
C THR A 74 -33.85 -4.28 -57.47
N PRO A 75 -33.56 -5.59 -57.28
CA PRO A 75 -32.29 -6.30 -57.57
C PRO A 75 -32.33 -6.90 -59.02
N PRO A 76 -31.46 -7.81 -59.57
CA PRO A 76 -30.83 -8.99 -58.95
C PRO A 76 -29.46 -9.51 -59.52
N VAL A 77 -28.93 -10.57 -58.89
CA VAL A 77 -27.94 -11.57 -59.40
C VAL A 77 -28.80 -12.68 -60.09
N PRO A 78 -28.39 -13.57 -61.06
CA PRO A 78 -27.10 -14.28 -61.10
C PRO A 78 -26.62 -14.97 -62.43
N LEU A 79 -25.54 -15.78 -62.33
CA LEU A 79 -25.14 -17.00 -63.07
C LEU A 79 -24.40 -16.98 -64.46
N SER A 80 -23.43 -17.91 -64.55
CA SER A 80 -22.52 -18.36 -65.62
C SER A 80 -23.19 -19.00 -66.86
N PRO A 81 -22.50 -19.22 -68.02
CA PRO A 81 -21.88 -20.54 -68.32
C PRO A 81 -20.67 -20.61 -69.32
N GLU A 82 -19.85 -21.65 -69.13
CA GLU A 82 -19.29 -22.69 -70.06
C GLU A 82 -18.95 -22.51 -71.59
N THR A 83 -17.70 -22.92 -71.93
CA THR A 83 -17.16 -23.81 -73.02
C THR A 83 -17.23 -23.56 -74.56
N ALA A 84 -16.02 -23.52 -75.15
CA ALA A 84 -15.45 -24.36 -76.25
C ALA A 84 -15.58 -24.03 -77.77
N VAL A 85 -14.45 -24.30 -78.48
CA VAL A 85 -14.26 -24.96 -79.83
C VAL A 85 -13.37 -24.23 -80.88
N LYS A 86 -12.14 -24.77 -81.03
CA LYS A 86 -11.32 -25.21 -82.20
C LYS A 86 -11.25 -24.49 -83.59
N SER A 87 -9.99 -24.38 -84.03
CA SER A 87 -9.36 -24.86 -85.31
C SER A 87 -8.95 -23.84 -86.40
N GLY A 88 -7.72 -24.03 -86.92
CA GLY A 88 -7.20 -23.40 -88.15
C GLY A 88 -5.67 -23.37 -88.25
N ARG A 89 -5.07 -24.48 -88.74
CA ARG A 89 -3.71 -24.69 -89.31
C ARG A 89 -3.59 -23.96 -90.67
N ASP A 90 -2.46 -23.64 -91.32
CA ASP A 90 -1.07 -24.14 -91.44
C ASP A 90 -0.16 -23.00 -91.95
N GLY A 91 1.17 -23.12 -91.81
CA GLY A 91 2.11 -22.31 -92.62
C GLY A 91 3.53 -22.05 -92.06
N ASP A 92 4.22 -23.11 -91.66
CA ASP A 92 5.68 -23.35 -91.59
C ASP A 92 6.72 -22.19 -91.60
N GLY A 93 7.62 -22.27 -90.60
CA GLY A 93 9.06 -22.37 -90.89
C GLY A 93 10.01 -21.38 -90.20
N VAL A 94 10.43 -21.70 -88.98
CA VAL A 94 11.84 -22.01 -88.57
C VAL A 94 12.05 -21.74 -87.07
N GLY A 95 12.28 -22.81 -86.29
CA GLY A 95 13.16 -22.82 -85.11
C GLY A 95 12.56 -22.59 -83.71
N LEU A 96 11.85 -23.58 -83.16
CA LEU A 96 11.46 -23.69 -81.74
C LEU A 96 12.47 -24.52 -80.93
N THR A 97 12.72 -24.11 -79.69
CA THR A 97 12.37 -24.79 -78.40
C THR A 97 12.75 -23.80 -77.28
N GLY A 98 11.82 -23.22 -76.52
CA GLY A 98 11.25 -23.80 -75.28
C GLY A 98 12.29 -23.73 -74.14
N ALA A 99 12.05 -23.24 -72.93
CA ALA A 99 10.86 -22.82 -72.20
C ALA A 99 11.33 -22.12 -70.90
N GLU A 100 10.37 -21.61 -70.13
CA GLU A 100 10.45 -21.26 -68.69
C GLU A 100 11.15 -19.94 -68.31
N ALA A 101 10.33 -18.90 -68.17
CA ALA A 101 10.65 -17.70 -67.39
C ALA A 101 10.47 -18.03 -65.90
N GLU A 102 11.58 -18.38 -65.27
CA GLU A 102 11.74 -18.52 -63.83
C GLU A 102 11.83 -17.11 -63.21
N VAL A 103 10.98 -16.82 -62.23
CA VAL A 103 11.03 -15.57 -61.47
C VAL A 103 12.25 -15.63 -60.56
N VAL A 104 13.26 -14.85 -60.93
CA VAL A 104 14.51 -14.66 -60.19
C VAL A 104 14.20 -13.99 -58.85
N VAL A 105 14.37 -14.77 -57.77
CA VAL A 105 14.56 -14.26 -56.41
C VAL A 105 16.06 -14.04 -56.22
N GLU A 106 16.47 -12.80 -56.05
CA GLU A 106 17.83 -12.46 -55.61
C GLU A 106 18.09 -13.03 -54.19
N PRO A 107 19.18 -13.78 -53.94
CA PRO A 107 19.59 -14.10 -52.59
C PRO A 107 20.38 -12.92 -52.02
N GLY A 108 19.67 -12.01 -51.36
CA GLY A 108 20.27 -10.95 -50.57
C GLY A 108 20.84 -11.49 -49.26
N GLY A 109 22.13 -11.19 -49.01
CA GLY A 109 22.71 -10.92 -47.69
C GLY A 109 22.62 -12.03 -46.65
N GLY A 110 23.71 -12.77 -46.49
CA GLY A 110 23.88 -13.78 -45.44
C GLY A 110 23.63 -13.22 -44.04
N SER A 111 22.59 -13.73 -43.39
CA SER A 111 22.47 -13.73 -41.93
C SER A 111 23.29 -14.91 -41.42
N GLU A 112 24.53 -14.66 -41.05
CA GLU A 112 25.30 -15.58 -40.21
C GLU A 112 24.51 -15.83 -38.93
N ASP A 113 24.18 -17.10 -38.68
CA ASP A 113 23.48 -17.54 -37.48
C ASP A 113 24.43 -17.35 -36.29
N PRO A 114 24.21 -16.37 -35.38
CA PRO A 114 25.20 -15.99 -34.37
C PRO A 114 25.45 -17.10 -33.35
N ILE A 115 24.57 -18.11 -33.31
CA ILE A 115 24.73 -19.31 -32.48
C ILE A 115 25.66 -20.32 -33.16
N HIS A 116 25.63 -20.44 -34.50
CA HIS A 116 26.50 -21.35 -35.24
C HIS A 116 27.94 -20.84 -35.26
N ASP A 117 28.15 -19.54 -35.51
CA ASP A 117 29.48 -18.91 -35.50
C ASP A 117 30.07 -18.83 -34.07
N PHE A 118 29.22 -18.71 -33.04
CA PHE A 118 29.64 -18.86 -31.64
C PHE A 118 30.08 -20.29 -31.33
N LEU A 119 29.35 -21.31 -31.77
CA LEU A 119 29.66 -22.73 -31.51
C LEU A 119 30.92 -23.20 -32.25
N GLU A 120 31.17 -22.77 -33.49
CA GLU A 120 32.40 -23.10 -34.23
C GLU A 120 33.64 -22.39 -33.67
N LYS A 121 33.51 -21.15 -33.15
CA LYS A 121 34.61 -20.44 -32.48
C LYS A 121 34.87 -20.96 -31.05
N PHE A 122 33.90 -21.57 -30.39
CA PHE A 122 34.05 -22.15 -29.04
C PHE A 122 34.61 -23.59 -29.04
N ALA A 123 34.41 -24.35 -30.12
CA ALA A 123 34.81 -25.75 -30.21
C ALA A 123 36.34 -26.01 -30.05
N PRO A 124 37.25 -25.19 -30.61
CA PRO A 124 38.69 -25.35 -30.40
C PRO A 124 39.13 -24.98 -28.96
N TRP A 125 38.38 -24.10 -28.30
CA TRP A 125 38.65 -23.68 -26.92
C TRP A 125 38.28 -24.78 -25.91
N LEU A 126 37.16 -25.49 -26.15
CA LEU A 126 36.75 -26.67 -25.36
C LEU A 126 37.69 -27.88 -25.55
N ALA A 127 38.26 -28.06 -26.75
CA ALA A 127 39.16 -29.17 -27.04
C ALA A 127 40.56 -29.05 -26.40
N GLY A 128 40.99 -27.84 -26.02
CA GLY A 128 42.30 -27.55 -25.43
C GLY A 128 42.33 -27.40 -23.90
N MET A 129 41.18 -27.46 -23.22
CA MET A 129 41.11 -27.19 -21.79
C MET A 129 41.43 -28.43 -20.96
N ASN A 130 42.66 -28.47 -20.43
CA ASN A 130 43.10 -29.45 -19.45
C ASN A 130 42.12 -29.47 -18.26
N THR A 131 41.68 -30.65 -17.82
CA THR A 131 40.67 -30.83 -16.75
C THR A 131 41.04 -30.14 -15.44
N VAL A 132 42.34 -29.96 -15.18
CA VAL A 132 42.87 -29.20 -14.04
C VAL A 132 42.62 -27.69 -14.18
N LEU A 133 42.67 -27.15 -15.42
CA LEU A 133 42.38 -25.74 -15.68
C LEU A 133 40.88 -25.44 -15.52
N LEU A 134 40.01 -26.35 -16.00
CA LEU A 134 38.55 -26.30 -15.78
C LEU A 134 38.17 -26.36 -14.30
N LEU A 135 38.81 -27.24 -13.53
CA LEU A 135 38.63 -27.32 -12.09
C LEU A 135 39.15 -26.07 -11.37
N SER A 136 40.27 -25.50 -11.81
CA SER A 136 40.89 -24.30 -11.21
C SER A 136 40.14 -23.00 -11.53
N VAL A 137 39.68 -22.81 -12.77
CA VAL A 137 38.86 -21.66 -13.18
C VAL A 137 37.45 -21.82 -12.61
N GLY A 138 36.91 -23.04 -12.56
CA GLY A 138 35.66 -23.35 -11.86
C GLY A 138 35.74 -23.08 -10.37
N THR A 139 36.84 -23.44 -9.69
CA THR A 139 37.04 -23.07 -8.28
C THR A 139 37.28 -21.58 -8.11
N LEU A 140 37.98 -20.90 -9.01
CA LEU A 140 38.18 -19.44 -8.92
C LEU A 140 36.88 -18.66 -9.13
N VAL A 141 36.02 -19.10 -10.06
CA VAL A 141 34.69 -18.52 -10.30
C VAL A 141 33.73 -18.85 -9.16
N VAL A 142 33.76 -20.06 -8.62
CA VAL A 142 33.00 -20.44 -7.42
C VAL A 142 33.49 -19.66 -6.20
N VAL A 143 34.79 -19.46 -6.03
CA VAL A 143 35.36 -18.63 -4.96
C VAL A 143 34.99 -17.16 -5.17
N CYS A 144 35.03 -16.62 -6.39
CA CYS A 144 34.59 -15.24 -6.70
C CYS A 144 33.07 -15.04 -6.52
N LEU A 145 32.24 -16.05 -6.83
CA LEU A 145 30.79 -16.03 -6.59
C LEU A 145 30.48 -16.21 -5.11
N ILE A 146 31.27 -17.00 -4.38
CA ILE A 146 31.19 -17.14 -2.92
C ILE A 146 31.66 -15.85 -2.27
N THR A 147 32.76 -15.21 -2.67
CA THR A 147 33.25 -13.96 -2.07
C THR A 147 32.40 -12.75 -2.44
N GLY A 148 31.97 -12.62 -3.70
CA GLY A 148 31.03 -11.57 -4.12
C GLY A 148 29.63 -11.74 -3.54
N GLY A 149 29.14 -12.99 -3.51
CA GLY A 149 27.87 -13.37 -2.88
C GLY A 149 27.90 -13.26 -1.36
N THR A 150 29.02 -13.57 -0.69
CA THR A 150 29.16 -13.43 0.76
C THR A 150 29.32 -11.97 1.19
N VAL A 151 29.98 -11.11 0.41
CA VAL A 151 30.02 -9.67 0.69
C VAL A 151 28.64 -9.03 0.47
N GLY A 152 27.95 -9.38 -0.61
CA GLY A 152 26.57 -8.96 -0.85
C GLY A 152 25.61 -9.46 0.23
N LEU A 153 25.70 -10.75 0.58
CA LEU A 153 24.93 -11.38 1.66
C LEU A 153 25.29 -10.78 3.02
N PHE A 154 26.55 -10.42 3.29
CA PHE A 154 26.96 -9.76 4.52
C PHE A 154 26.39 -8.34 4.63
N LEU A 155 26.42 -7.56 3.53
CA LEU A 155 25.77 -6.24 3.46
C LEU A 155 24.24 -6.34 3.57
N ILE A 156 23.63 -7.37 3.00
CA ILE A 156 22.20 -7.65 3.10
C ILE A 156 21.86 -8.08 4.53
N LEU A 157 22.60 -9.01 5.13
CA LEU A 157 22.41 -9.49 6.50
C LEU A 157 22.61 -8.36 7.53
N THR A 158 23.56 -7.46 7.32
CA THR A 158 23.75 -6.27 8.18
C THR A 158 22.59 -5.27 8.03
N LYS A 159 22.11 -5.01 6.80
CA LYS A 159 20.88 -4.20 6.57
C LYS A 159 19.61 -4.86 7.12
N MET A 160 19.52 -6.18 7.04
CA MET A 160 18.43 -6.99 7.57
C MET A 160 18.42 -6.96 9.09
N ARG A 161 19.59 -6.95 9.74
CA ARG A 161 19.73 -6.98 11.20
C ARG A 161 19.01 -5.80 11.90
N GLY A 162 19.02 -4.61 11.31
CA GLY A 162 18.30 -3.45 11.85
C GLY A 162 16.78 -3.58 11.73
N ALA A 163 16.27 -3.85 10.52
CA ALA A 163 14.84 -3.96 10.26
C ALA A 163 14.21 -5.18 10.95
N LEU A 164 14.81 -6.36 10.77
CA LEU A 164 14.38 -7.59 11.43
C LEU A 164 14.55 -7.51 12.94
N GLY A 165 15.59 -6.86 13.46
CA GLY A 165 15.78 -6.68 14.90
C GLY A 165 14.60 -5.96 15.55
N ARG A 166 14.08 -4.91 14.91
CA ARG A 166 12.87 -4.20 15.37
C ARG A 166 11.59 -5.03 15.22
N ILE A 167 11.48 -5.81 14.16
CA ILE A 167 10.37 -6.76 13.97
C ILE A 167 10.36 -7.81 15.09
N PHE A 168 11.52 -8.40 15.40
CA PHE A 168 11.65 -9.36 16.49
C PHE A 168 11.43 -8.72 17.86
N ALA A 169 11.81 -7.45 18.05
CA ALA A 169 11.49 -6.71 19.28
C ALA A 169 9.98 -6.58 19.52
N LEU A 170 9.17 -6.46 18.46
CA LEU A 170 7.70 -6.50 18.57
C LEU A 170 7.17 -7.87 19.00
N ALA A 171 7.94 -8.94 18.75
CA ALA A 171 7.60 -10.32 19.11
C ALA A 171 8.08 -10.73 20.52
N ASN A 172 8.95 -9.94 21.17
CA ASN A 172 9.48 -10.22 22.51
C ASN A 172 8.41 -10.59 23.56
N PRO A 173 7.23 -9.92 23.65
CA PRO A 173 6.20 -10.29 24.62
C PRO A 173 5.65 -11.71 24.43
N ASP A 174 5.76 -12.26 23.22
CA ASP A 174 5.25 -13.58 22.84
C ASP A 174 6.39 -14.61 22.66
N PHE A 175 7.57 -14.34 23.24
CA PHE A 175 8.76 -15.19 23.12
C PHE A 175 8.47 -16.66 23.45
N TRP A 176 7.68 -16.94 24.50
CA TRP A 176 7.33 -18.31 24.88
C TRP A 176 6.55 -19.07 23.80
N LEU A 177 5.66 -18.40 23.06
CA LEU A 177 4.92 -19.03 21.96
C LEU A 177 5.88 -19.42 20.82
N ILE A 178 6.86 -18.55 20.53
CA ILE A 178 7.89 -18.81 19.51
C ILE A 178 8.80 -19.96 19.94
N VAL A 179 9.17 -20.05 21.23
CA VAL A 179 9.98 -21.16 21.76
C VAL A 179 9.24 -22.50 21.63
N TRP A 180 7.98 -22.58 22.08
CA TRP A 180 7.18 -23.79 21.94
C TRP A 180 6.93 -24.16 20.48
N GLY A 181 6.61 -23.17 19.63
CA GLY A 181 6.48 -23.38 18.19
C GLY A 181 7.76 -23.94 17.56
N THR A 182 8.93 -23.45 17.99
CA THR A 182 10.24 -23.92 17.51
C THR A 182 10.53 -25.34 17.98
N PHE A 183 10.20 -25.69 19.22
CA PHE A 183 10.31 -27.06 19.71
C PHE A 183 9.47 -28.04 18.87
N PHE A 184 8.19 -27.72 18.63
CA PHE A 184 7.32 -28.56 17.80
C PHE A 184 7.75 -28.59 16.33
N LEU A 185 8.37 -27.53 15.82
CA LEU A 185 8.98 -27.51 14.49
C LEU A 185 10.09 -28.56 14.38
N PHE A 186 11.03 -28.59 15.31
CA PHE A 186 12.12 -29.57 15.29
C PHE A 186 11.60 -31.00 15.50
N ALA A 187 10.70 -31.19 16.46
CA ALA A 187 10.06 -32.49 16.71
C ALA A 187 9.36 -33.01 15.45
N GLY A 188 8.52 -32.17 14.81
CA GLY A 188 7.83 -32.52 13.57
C GLY A 188 8.79 -32.80 12.41
N THR A 189 9.88 -32.04 12.29
CA THR A 189 10.89 -32.25 11.24
C THR A 189 11.60 -33.59 11.41
N VAL A 190 12.05 -33.91 12.63
CA VAL A 190 12.69 -35.19 12.94
C VAL A 190 11.75 -36.36 12.64
N THR A 191 10.48 -36.26 13.04
CA THR A 191 9.49 -37.31 12.76
C THR A 191 9.24 -37.49 11.26
N GLN A 192 9.22 -36.41 10.47
CA GLN A 192 9.11 -36.49 9.01
C GLN A 192 10.32 -37.17 8.37
N MET A 193 11.52 -37.05 8.96
CA MET A 193 12.74 -37.69 8.44
C MET A 193 12.81 -39.20 8.71
N VAL A 194 11.90 -39.77 9.51
CA VAL A 194 11.81 -41.22 9.72
C VAL A 194 11.22 -41.93 8.49
N MET A 195 10.35 -41.26 7.73
CA MET A 195 9.61 -41.86 6.63
C MET A 195 10.50 -42.42 5.49
N PRO A 196 11.53 -41.72 5.00
CA PRO A 196 12.45 -42.28 4.01
C PRO A 196 13.22 -43.52 4.48
N ALA A 197 13.60 -43.60 5.76
CA ALA A 197 14.25 -44.79 6.32
C ALA A 197 13.28 -45.99 6.34
N VAL A 198 12.04 -45.78 6.79
CA VAL A 198 11.00 -46.82 6.82
C VAL A 198 10.70 -47.34 5.41
N LEU A 199 10.65 -46.47 4.40
CA LEU A 199 10.46 -46.90 3.01
C LEU A 199 11.62 -47.77 2.49
N GLY A 200 12.85 -47.49 2.92
CA GLY A 200 13.99 -48.36 2.63
C GLY A 200 13.88 -49.71 3.30
N ASP A 201 13.48 -49.74 4.57
CA ASP A 201 13.24 -51.00 5.30
C ASP A 201 12.14 -51.83 4.66
N LEU A 202 11.06 -51.20 4.18
CA LEU A 202 9.99 -51.86 3.43
C LEU A 202 10.50 -52.43 2.09
N SER A 203 11.33 -51.67 1.37
CA SER A 203 11.96 -52.14 0.13
C SER A 203 12.87 -53.35 0.38
N ASN A 204 13.68 -53.32 1.45
CA ASN A 204 14.49 -54.47 1.87
C ASN A 204 13.62 -55.68 2.23
N LEU A 205 12.50 -55.48 2.93
CA LEU A 205 11.58 -56.54 3.33
C LEU A 205 10.95 -57.25 2.12
N VAL A 206 10.56 -56.51 1.08
CA VAL A 206 10.05 -57.08 -0.19
C VAL A 206 11.10 -57.95 -0.87
N THR A 207 12.36 -57.56 -0.85
CA THR A 207 13.46 -58.32 -1.45
C THR A 207 14.02 -59.45 -0.57
N SER A 208 13.61 -59.52 0.70
CA SER A 208 14.12 -60.53 1.64
C SER A 208 13.56 -61.93 1.34
N GLN A 209 14.33 -62.98 1.66
CA GLN A 209 13.88 -64.39 1.56
C GLN A 209 13.29 -64.92 2.89
N GLU A 210 12.68 -64.06 3.71
CA GLU A 210 12.02 -64.48 4.97
C GLU A 210 10.69 -65.22 4.72
N ASP A 211 10.26 -66.04 5.69
CA ASP A 211 8.98 -66.76 5.67
C ASP A 211 7.78 -65.79 5.60
N PRO A 212 6.67 -66.16 4.92
CA PRO A 212 5.51 -65.29 4.72
C PRO A 212 4.89 -64.75 6.02
N GLU A 213 4.82 -65.58 7.07
CA GLU A 213 4.28 -65.17 8.36
C GLU A 213 5.18 -64.12 9.06
N SER A 214 6.50 -64.35 9.08
CA SER A 214 7.47 -63.39 9.64
C SER A 214 7.48 -62.07 8.88
N LYS A 215 7.42 -62.12 7.54
CA LYS A 215 7.29 -60.94 6.68
C LYS A 215 6.05 -60.12 6.98
N SER A 216 4.88 -60.77 7.10
CA SER A 216 3.63 -60.09 7.40
C SER A 216 3.63 -59.44 8.79
N ALA A 217 4.20 -60.11 9.80
CA ALA A 217 4.32 -59.56 11.15
C ALA A 217 5.24 -58.32 11.18
N ARG A 218 6.39 -58.38 10.51
CA ARG A 218 7.35 -57.28 10.43
C ARG A 218 6.83 -56.12 9.58
N LEU A 219 6.10 -56.40 8.50
CA LEU A 219 5.37 -55.41 7.71
C LEU A 219 4.32 -54.67 8.56
N ASN A 220 3.45 -55.41 9.26
CA ASN A 220 2.40 -54.83 10.11
C ASN A 220 2.99 -53.95 11.21
N ARG A 221 4.07 -54.42 11.88
CA ARG A 221 4.78 -53.62 12.89
C ARG A 221 5.37 -52.33 12.31
N THR A 222 5.97 -52.42 11.12
CA THR A 222 6.63 -51.28 10.46
C THR A 222 5.60 -50.23 10.01
N ILE A 223 4.48 -50.68 9.43
CA ILE A 223 3.36 -49.81 9.06
C ILE A 223 2.73 -49.18 10.30
N PHE A 224 2.52 -49.95 11.38
CA PHE A 224 1.96 -49.41 12.63
C PHE A 224 2.85 -48.32 13.25
N LEU A 225 4.17 -48.54 13.29
CA LEU A 225 5.13 -47.52 13.73
C LEU A 225 5.13 -46.29 12.80
N LEU A 226 4.99 -46.48 11.49
CA LEU A 226 4.86 -45.39 10.53
C LEU A 226 3.60 -44.56 10.79
N VAL A 227 2.45 -45.20 11.01
CA VAL A 227 1.18 -44.51 11.32
C VAL A 227 1.32 -43.68 12.61
N ILE A 228 1.92 -44.25 13.66
CA ILE A 228 2.17 -43.51 14.91
C ILE A 228 3.08 -42.31 14.66
N ALA A 229 4.20 -42.51 13.96
CA ALA A 229 5.13 -41.43 13.64
C ALA A 229 4.46 -40.34 12.80
N MET A 230 3.75 -40.69 11.73
CA MET A 230 3.08 -39.69 10.88
C MET A 230 1.96 -38.95 11.61
N THR A 231 1.22 -39.62 12.49
CA THR A 231 0.21 -38.98 13.34
C THR A 231 0.87 -38.00 14.31
N ALA A 232 1.92 -38.41 15.02
CA ALA A 232 2.68 -37.54 15.91
C ALA A 232 3.29 -36.33 15.17
N GLY A 233 3.90 -36.56 14.01
CA GLY A 233 4.46 -35.51 13.16
C GLY A 233 3.40 -34.52 12.66
N SER A 234 2.19 -35.00 12.37
CA SER A 234 1.04 -34.15 11.99
C SER A 234 0.57 -33.29 13.16
N VAL A 235 0.48 -33.86 14.37
CA VAL A 235 0.15 -33.10 15.59
C VAL A 235 1.21 -32.04 15.88
N PHE A 236 2.50 -32.36 15.77
CA PHE A 236 3.57 -31.37 15.94
C PHE A 236 3.51 -30.26 14.89
N THR A 237 3.19 -30.60 13.63
CA THR A 237 3.02 -29.61 12.57
C THR A 237 1.83 -28.68 12.84
N MET A 238 0.72 -29.23 13.35
CA MET A 238 -0.46 -28.48 13.77
C MET A 238 -0.12 -27.52 14.92
N LEU A 239 0.52 -28.01 15.98
CA LEU A 239 0.91 -27.21 17.13
C LEU A 239 1.88 -26.09 16.73
N ARG A 240 2.91 -26.41 15.94
CA ARG A 240 3.81 -25.41 15.35
C ARG A 240 3.01 -24.31 14.63
N GLY A 241 2.09 -24.70 13.75
CA GLY A 241 1.24 -23.76 13.01
C GLY A 241 0.45 -22.86 13.96
N ALA A 242 -0.23 -23.43 14.95
CA ALA A 242 -0.98 -22.67 15.94
C ALA A 242 -0.10 -21.66 16.68
N PHE A 243 1.02 -22.09 17.28
CA PHE A 243 1.88 -21.20 18.07
C PHE A 243 2.45 -20.03 17.25
N PHE A 244 2.96 -20.28 16.04
CA PHE A 244 3.51 -19.22 15.19
C PHE A 244 2.44 -18.28 14.64
N THR A 245 1.26 -18.80 14.26
CA THR A 245 0.17 -17.96 13.77
C THR A 245 -0.42 -17.11 14.89
N LEU A 246 -0.64 -17.65 16.10
CA LEU A 246 -1.07 -16.88 17.27
C LEU A 246 -0.07 -15.76 17.62
N ALA A 247 1.23 -16.07 17.64
CA ALA A 247 2.25 -15.05 17.84
C ALA A 247 2.20 -13.96 16.75
N GLY A 248 1.95 -14.36 15.50
CA GLY A 248 1.82 -13.44 14.36
C GLY A 248 0.67 -12.46 14.53
N GLU A 249 -0.52 -12.96 14.87
CA GLU A 249 -1.71 -12.13 15.08
C GLU A 249 -1.51 -11.11 16.21
N ARG A 250 -0.81 -11.49 17.29
CA ARG A 250 -0.48 -10.56 18.38
C ARG A 250 0.52 -9.50 17.96
N VAL A 251 1.52 -9.86 17.15
CA VAL A 251 2.51 -8.92 16.61
C VAL A 251 1.85 -7.91 15.67
N VAL A 252 1.00 -8.35 14.73
CA VAL A 252 0.33 -7.44 13.79
C VAL A 252 -0.65 -6.51 14.48
N ALA A 253 -1.38 -6.99 15.50
CA ALA A 253 -2.28 -6.16 16.28
C ALA A 253 -1.52 -5.02 17.01
N ARG A 254 -0.38 -5.33 17.63
CA ARG A 254 0.48 -4.32 18.27
C ARG A 254 1.06 -3.34 17.24
N LEU A 255 1.52 -3.86 16.10
CA LEU A 255 2.07 -3.03 15.03
C LEU A 255 1.02 -2.06 14.48
N ARG A 256 -0.18 -2.53 14.15
CA ARG A 256 -1.28 -1.70 13.66
C ARG A 256 -1.69 -0.64 14.67
N ARG A 257 -1.79 -0.97 15.95
CA ARG A 257 -2.08 0.02 17.03
C ARG A 257 -1.02 1.12 17.09
N ARG A 258 0.27 0.75 17.09
CA ARG A 258 1.38 1.73 17.14
C ARG A 258 1.44 2.58 15.88
N LEU A 259 1.30 1.97 14.71
CA LEU A 259 1.31 2.67 13.44
C LEU A 259 0.13 3.63 13.33
N PHE A 260 -1.09 3.19 13.66
CA PHE A 260 -2.27 4.06 13.64
C PHE A 260 -2.10 5.24 14.60
N LEU A 261 -1.66 4.98 15.84
CA LEU A 261 -1.42 6.04 16.83
C LEU A 261 -0.34 7.03 16.35
N SER A 262 0.74 6.55 15.73
CA SER A 262 1.78 7.43 15.18
C SER A 262 1.23 8.29 14.05
N LEU A 263 0.45 7.70 13.14
CA LEU A 263 -0.10 8.41 11.97
C LEU A 263 -1.09 9.51 12.37
N VAL A 264 -2.02 9.24 13.27
CA VAL A 264 -3.01 10.26 13.72
C VAL A 264 -2.37 11.40 14.54
N ARG A 265 -1.13 11.23 15.00
CA ARG A 265 -0.35 12.25 15.71
C ARG A 265 0.53 13.10 14.79
N GLN A 266 0.53 12.83 13.49
CA GLN A 266 1.29 13.64 12.53
C GLN A 266 0.57 14.96 12.27
N GLU A 267 1.33 16.02 11.96
CA GLU A 267 0.77 17.33 11.65
C GLU A 267 0.06 17.36 10.29
N ILE A 268 -0.78 18.37 10.05
CA ILE A 268 -1.55 18.49 8.80
C ILE A 268 -0.64 18.56 7.57
N GLY A 269 0.52 19.21 7.67
CA GLY A 269 1.50 19.25 6.58
C GLY A 269 1.95 17.88 6.07
N PHE A 270 1.96 16.84 6.93
CA PHE A 270 2.23 15.46 6.53
C PHE A 270 1.10 14.87 5.69
N PHE A 271 -0.16 15.13 6.06
CA PHE A 271 -1.34 14.63 5.33
C PHE A 271 -1.57 15.34 4.01
N ASP A 272 -1.07 16.56 3.87
CA ASP A 272 -1.07 17.29 2.60
C ASP A 272 -0.02 16.74 1.61
N GLU A 273 1.02 16.05 2.09
CA GLU A 273 2.04 15.38 1.26
C GLU A 273 1.66 13.92 0.95
N VAL A 274 1.17 13.18 1.94
CA VAL A 274 0.92 11.74 1.83
C VAL A 274 -0.55 11.44 1.58
N GLN A 275 -0.85 10.73 0.49
CA GLN A 275 -2.20 10.35 0.15
C GLN A 275 -2.82 9.38 1.18
N SER A 276 -4.07 9.62 1.56
CA SER A 276 -4.81 8.77 2.52
C SER A 276 -4.91 7.30 2.09
N GLY A 277 -5.08 7.05 0.77
CA GLY A 277 -5.10 5.70 0.22
C GLY A 277 -3.77 4.94 0.42
N GLU A 278 -2.64 5.65 0.38
CA GLU A 278 -1.35 5.06 0.70
C GLU A 278 -1.31 4.63 2.17
N LEU A 279 -1.71 5.50 3.10
CA LEU A 279 -1.72 5.19 4.54
C LEU A 279 -2.57 3.96 4.86
N VAL A 280 -3.76 3.84 4.26
CA VAL A 280 -4.63 2.66 4.41
C VAL A 280 -3.93 1.39 3.91
N ASN A 281 -3.27 1.46 2.75
CA ASN A 281 -2.52 0.33 2.22
C ASN A 281 -1.34 -0.06 3.13
N ARG A 282 -0.67 0.92 3.76
CA ARG A 282 0.40 0.64 4.74
C ARG A 282 -0.14 -0.10 5.97
N LEU A 283 -1.27 0.32 6.53
CA LEU A 283 -1.92 -0.36 7.65
C LEU A 283 -2.39 -1.79 7.33
N ALA A 284 -2.82 -2.02 6.09
CA ALA A 284 -3.35 -3.31 5.66
C ALA A 284 -2.26 -4.26 5.14
N ALA A 285 -1.65 -3.94 3.99
CA ALA A 285 -0.79 -4.85 3.24
C ALA A 285 0.64 -4.93 3.81
N ASP A 286 1.26 -3.78 4.09
CA ASP A 286 2.64 -3.77 4.59
C ASP A 286 2.72 -4.36 6.01
N ALA A 287 1.73 -4.08 6.87
CA ALA A 287 1.67 -4.66 8.21
C ALA A 287 1.55 -6.20 8.19
N THR A 288 0.72 -6.74 7.28
CA THR A 288 0.57 -8.18 7.08
C THR A 288 1.83 -8.81 6.50
N THR A 289 2.54 -8.11 5.61
CA THR A 289 3.83 -8.57 5.07
C THR A 289 4.87 -8.71 6.18
N ILE A 290 4.94 -7.73 7.09
CA ILE A 290 5.82 -7.78 8.27
C ILE A 290 5.42 -8.91 9.23
N GLN A 291 4.12 -9.11 9.47
CA GLN A 291 3.60 -10.20 10.28
C GLN A 291 4.09 -11.56 9.76
N ASN A 292 3.86 -11.83 8.47
CA ASN A 292 4.26 -13.10 7.85
C ASN A 292 5.76 -13.32 7.96
N ALA A 293 6.55 -12.26 7.79
CA ALA A 293 8.00 -12.33 7.94
C ALA A 293 8.46 -12.62 9.36
N ALA A 294 7.82 -12.03 10.37
CA ALA A 294 8.18 -12.21 11.77
C ALA A 294 7.91 -13.65 12.27
N THR A 295 6.88 -14.31 11.74
CA THR A 295 6.41 -15.59 12.27
C THR A 295 6.39 -16.72 11.26
N VAL A 296 5.51 -16.68 10.26
CA VAL A 296 5.29 -17.79 9.33
C VAL A 296 6.55 -18.08 8.52
N ASN A 297 7.17 -17.07 7.94
CA ASN A 297 8.33 -17.23 7.07
C ASN A 297 9.54 -17.70 7.87
N VAL A 298 9.79 -17.11 9.04
CA VAL A 298 10.85 -17.60 9.96
C VAL A 298 10.61 -19.05 10.35
N SER A 299 9.37 -19.44 10.64
CA SER A 299 9.04 -20.84 10.96
C SER A 299 9.26 -21.78 9.79
N MET A 300 8.88 -21.39 8.56
CA MET A 300 9.10 -22.21 7.38
C MET A 300 10.58 -22.29 7.03
N GLY A 301 11.29 -21.16 7.12
CA GLY A 301 12.73 -21.05 6.93
C GLY A 301 13.52 -21.93 7.87
N LEU A 302 13.21 -21.89 9.17
CA LEU A 302 13.85 -22.73 10.15
C LEU A 302 13.57 -24.21 9.91
N ARG A 303 12.35 -24.56 9.46
CA ARG A 303 12.00 -25.93 9.07
C ARG A 303 12.80 -26.39 7.85
N TRP A 304 12.83 -25.61 6.78
CA TRP A 304 13.58 -25.95 5.57
C TRP A 304 15.08 -26.02 5.85
N LEU A 305 15.62 -25.14 6.69
CA LEU A 305 17.01 -25.21 7.13
C LEU A 305 17.28 -26.48 7.92
N ALA A 306 16.44 -26.81 8.91
CA ALA A 306 16.56 -28.03 9.70
C ALA A 306 16.47 -29.27 8.82
N GLN A 307 15.52 -29.31 7.89
CA GLN A 307 15.32 -30.42 6.95
C GLN A 307 16.49 -30.57 5.97
N ALA A 308 17.05 -29.47 5.46
CA ALA A 308 18.22 -29.49 4.58
C ALA A 308 19.47 -29.97 5.33
N VAL A 309 19.73 -29.45 6.53
CA VAL A 309 20.91 -29.82 7.34
C VAL A 309 20.82 -31.27 7.81
N LEU A 310 19.70 -31.66 8.42
CA LEU A 310 19.51 -33.01 8.93
C LEU A 310 19.45 -34.03 7.79
N GLY A 311 18.79 -33.68 6.67
CA GLY A 311 18.73 -34.53 5.48
C GLY A 311 20.09 -34.73 4.83
N LEU A 312 20.89 -33.67 4.68
CA LEU A 312 22.24 -33.78 4.14
C LEU A 312 23.14 -34.63 5.06
N LEU A 313 23.04 -34.44 6.37
CA LEU A 313 23.76 -35.26 7.35
C LEU A 313 23.40 -36.73 7.20
N VAL A 314 22.10 -37.06 7.14
CA VAL A 314 21.63 -38.44 6.94
C VAL A 314 22.10 -39.01 5.60
N LEU A 315 22.08 -38.23 4.51
CA LEU A 315 22.60 -38.68 3.21
C LEU A 315 24.09 -39.07 3.28
N PHE A 316 24.93 -38.26 3.96
CA PHE A 316 26.34 -38.59 4.16
C PHE A 316 26.56 -39.83 5.01
N LEU A 317 25.72 -40.05 6.04
CA LEU A 317 25.77 -41.26 6.86
C LEU A 317 25.34 -42.51 6.08
N VAL A 318 24.35 -42.37 5.18
CA VAL A 318 23.84 -43.47 4.35
C VAL A 318 24.85 -43.84 3.26
N SER A 319 25.35 -42.86 2.48
CA SER A 319 26.38 -43.10 1.46
C SER A 319 27.06 -41.81 1.04
N TRP A 320 28.23 -41.55 1.63
CA TRP A 320 29.06 -40.41 1.26
C TRP A 320 29.46 -40.42 -0.23
N LYS A 321 29.60 -41.60 -0.87
CA LYS A 321 29.93 -41.72 -2.31
C LYS A 321 28.80 -41.14 -3.18
N LEU A 322 27.55 -41.51 -2.93
CA LEU A 322 26.39 -40.99 -3.69
C LEU A 322 26.11 -39.53 -3.37
N THR A 323 26.32 -39.12 -2.11
CA THR A 323 26.14 -37.71 -1.71
C THR A 323 27.10 -36.80 -2.45
N LEU A 324 28.37 -37.20 -2.64
CA LEU A 324 29.33 -36.40 -3.42
C LEU A 324 28.91 -36.23 -4.88
N VAL A 325 28.36 -37.29 -5.50
CA VAL A 325 27.81 -37.22 -6.87
C VAL A 325 26.67 -36.21 -6.93
N MET A 326 25.73 -36.26 -5.97
CA MET A 326 24.63 -35.30 -5.90
C MET A 326 25.10 -33.87 -5.67
N VAL A 327 26.06 -33.65 -4.77
CA VAL A 327 26.63 -32.33 -4.50
C VAL A 327 27.36 -31.79 -5.74
N ALA A 328 27.98 -32.63 -6.56
CA ALA A 328 28.64 -32.20 -7.80
C ALA A 328 27.67 -31.67 -8.87
N VAL A 329 26.39 -32.09 -8.85
CA VAL A 329 25.35 -31.58 -9.75
C VAL A 329 24.90 -30.17 -9.38
N VAL A 330 25.08 -29.77 -8.11
CA VAL A 330 24.59 -28.47 -7.60
C VAL A 330 25.26 -27.28 -8.29
N PRO A 331 26.62 -27.13 -8.33
CA PRO A 331 27.25 -25.91 -8.85
C PRO A 331 26.87 -25.54 -10.29
N PRO A 332 26.79 -26.49 -11.25
CA PRO A 332 26.32 -26.18 -12.60
C PRO A 332 24.89 -25.63 -12.66
N VAL A 333 23.95 -26.23 -11.91
CA VAL A 333 22.56 -25.76 -11.80
C VAL A 333 22.51 -24.37 -11.21
N ALA A 334 23.29 -24.16 -10.16
CA ALA A 334 23.49 -22.90 -9.48
C ALA A 334 23.93 -21.79 -10.45
N VAL A 335 24.99 -22.01 -11.23
CA VAL A 335 25.52 -21.04 -12.21
C VAL A 335 24.49 -20.75 -13.30
N PHE A 336 23.87 -21.79 -13.86
CA PHE A 336 22.81 -21.62 -14.87
C PHE A 336 21.69 -20.73 -14.34
N ALA A 337 21.22 -21.00 -13.13
CA ALA A 337 20.09 -20.30 -12.58
C ALA A 337 20.39 -18.81 -12.27
N VAL A 338 21.62 -18.50 -11.90
CA VAL A 338 22.10 -17.11 -11.75
C VAL A 338 22.12 -16.37 -13.09
N LEU A 339 22.74 -16.97 -14.10
CA LEU A 339 22.90 -16.34 -15.41
C LEU A 339 21.54 -16.12 -16.09
N TYR A 340 20.73 -17.18 -16.10
CA TYR A 340 19.40 -17.17 -16.70
C TYR A 340 18.46 -16.23 -15.95
N GLY A 341 18.52 -16.22 -14.62
CA GLY A 341 17.71 -15.35 -13.82
C GLY A 341 17.93 -13.87 -14.18
N LYS A 342 19.16 -13.42 -14.47
CA LYS A 342 19.44 -12.00 -14.76
C LYS A 342 18.71 -11.53 -16.01
N LEU A 343 18.55 -12.44 -16.98
CA LEU A 343 17.82 -12.19 -18.21
C LEU A 343 16.32 -12.13 -17.93
N ALA A 344 15.79 -13.09 -17.17
CA ALA A 344 14.38 -13.13 -16.79
C ALA A 344 13.96 -11.93 -15.92
N GLY A 345 14.84 -11.51 -15.01
CA GLY A 345 14.64 -10.37 -14.10
C GLY A 345 14.33 -9.05 -14.82
N LYS A 346 15.08 -8.73 -15.88
CA LYS A 346 14.83 -7.51 -16.69
C LYS A 346 13.45 -7.49 -17.34
N VAL A 347 12.99 -8.64 -17.85
CA VAL A 347 11.65 -8.75 -18.45
C VAL A 347 10.57 -8.62 -17.38
N SER A 348 10.81 -9.20 -16.20
CA SER A 348 9.95 -9.10 -15.03
C SER A 348 9.76 -7.64 -14.58
N GLU A 349 10.85 -6.87 -14.52
CA GLU A 349 10.81 -5.44 -14.17
C GLU A 349 9.99 -4.62 -15.17
N GLN A 350 10.20 -4.84 -16.47
CA GLN A 350 9.43 -4.19 -17.52
C GLN A 350 7.94 -4.53 -17.44
N TYR A 351 7.62 -5.80 -17.19
CA TYR A 351 6.24 -6.27 -17.03
C TYR A 351 5.56 -5.57 -15.85
N GLN A 352 6.23 -5.44 -14.70
CA GLN A 352 5.69 -4.73 -13.54
C GLN A 352 5.46 -3.26 -13.80
N LYS A 353 6.39 -2.60 -14.49
CA LYS A 353 6.23 -1.20 -14.88
C LYS A 353 4.99 -1.01 -15.76
N ALA A 354 4.78 -1.89 -16.75
CA ALA A 354 3.60 -1.83 -17.61
C ALA A 354 2.28 -2.07 -16.84
N LEU A 355 2.28 -2.98 -15.84
CA LEU A 355 1.13 -3.17 -14.95
C LEU A 355 0.85 -1.93 -14.10
N ALA A 356 1.89 -1.31 -13.53
CA ALA A 356 1.74 -0.10 -12.71
C ALA A 356 1.14 1.06 -13.52
N GLU A 357 1.60 1.27 -14.75
CA GLU A 357 1.03 2.28 -15.66
C GLU A 357 -0.45 2.01 -15.99
N GLY A 358 -0.86 0.74 -16.11
CA GLY A 358 -2.27 0.38 -16.27
C GLY A 358 -3.10 0.66 -15.00
N GLY A 359 -2.54 0.34 -13.84
CA GLY A 359 -3.16 0.63 -12.54
C GLY A 359 -3.35 2.13 -12.29
N GLU A 360 -2.40 2.96 -12.71
CA GLU A 360 -2.49 4.43 -12.65
C GLU A 360 -3.67 4.96 -13.46
N VAL A 361 -3.84 4.49 -14.70
CA VAL A 361 -5.00 4.83 -15.55
C VAL A 361 -6.31 4.43 -14.87
N ALA A 362 -6.39 3.22 -14.30
CA ALA A 362 -7.60 2.77 -13.60
C ALA A 362 -7.91 3.63 -12.37
N SER A 363 -6.90 3.96 -11.57
CA SER A 363 -7.05 4.82 -10.39
C SER A 363 -7.55 6.21 -10.75
N GLU A 364 -7.01 6.81 -11.81
CA GLU A 364 -7.44 8.11 -12.33
C GLU A 364 -8.91 8.07 -12.78
N VAL A 365 -9.28 7.06 -13.57
CA VAL A 365 -10.64 6.90 -14.13
C VAL A 365 -11.67 6.66 -13.05
N PHE A 366 -11.39 5.80 -12.07
CA PHE A 366 -12.32 5.53 -10.98
C PHE A 366 -12.42 6.72 -10.01
N GLY A 367 -11.31 7.42 -9.74
CA GLY A 367 -11.34 8.67 -8.98
C GLY A 367 -12.19 9.75 -9.67
N GLY A 368 -12.14 9.80 -11.00
CA GLY A 368 -12.89 10.73 -11.85
C GLY A 368 -14.19 10.18 -12.43
N ILE A 369 -14.78 9.10 -11.89
CA ILE A 369 -15.83 8.35 -12.60
C ILE A 369 -17.07 9.20 -12.95
N ARG A 370 -17.43 10.17 -12.10
CA ARG A 370 -18.52 11.11 -12.38
C ARG A 370 -18.22 11.99 -13.59
N THR A 371 -16.98 12.44 -13.74
CA THR A 371 -16.50 13.21 -14.90
C THR A 371 -16.51 12.34 -16.15
N VAL A 372 -15.99 11.12 -16.07
CA VAL A 372 -16.00 10.19 -17.21
C VAL A 372 -17.42 9.92 -17.69
N ARG A 373 -18.37 9.75 -16.76
CA ARG A 373 -19.81 9.60 -17.02
C ARG A 373 -20.44 10.86 -17.57
N SER A 374 -20.14 12.04 -17.03
CA SER A 374 -20.72 13.31 -17.48
C SER A 374 -20.29 13.66 -18.91
N PHE A 375 -19.10 13.21 -19.32
CA PHE A 375 -18.58 13.39 -20.68
C PHE A 375 -18.81 12.16 -21.59
N SER A 376 -19.46 11.09 -21.10
CA SER A 376 -19.71 9.85 -21.85
C SER A 376 -18.45 9.25 -22.53
N MET A 377 -17.31 9.29 -21.82
CA MET A 377 -16.00 8.88 -22.34
C MET A 377 -15.56 7.48 -21.89
N GLU A 378 -16.46 6.70 -21.28
CA GLU A 378 -16.17 5.38 -20.71
C GLU A 378 -15.58 4.44 -21.76
N VAL A 379 -16.25 4.30 -22.91
CA VAL A 379 -15.85 3.37 -23.98
C VAL A 379 -14.90 4.04 -24.97
N ARG A 380 -15.19 5.27 -25.39
CA ARG A 380 -14.48 5.94 -26.49
C ARG A 380 -13.04 6.30 -26.17
N LYS A 381 -12.72 6.56 -24.91
CA LYS A 381 -11.38 7.01 -24.50
C LYS A 381 -10.82 6.14 -23.40
N GLU A 382 -11.50 6.01 -22.27
CA GLU A 382 -10.90 5.43 -21.08
C GLU A 382 -10.73 3.90 -21.21
N ALA A 383 -11.70 3.19 -21.76
CA ALA A 383 -11.55 1.76 -22.07
C ALA A 383 -10.43 1.51 -23.09
N ALA A 384 -10.34 2.30 -24.16
CA ALA A 384 -9.29 2.16 -25.16
C ALA A 384 -7.89 2.46 -24.58
N ARG A 385 -7.78 3.50 -23.75
CA ARG A 385 -6.53 3.88 -23.06
C ARG A 385 -6.06 2.77 -22.12
N TYR A 386 -6.97 2.20 -21.32
CA TYR A 386 -6.65 1.08 -20.44
C TYR A 386 -6.27 -0.18 -21.22
N ASN A 387 -7.02 -0.53 -22.27
CA ASN A 387 -6.72 -1.68 -23.12
C ASN A 387 -5.32 -1.58 -23.75
N GLY A 388 -4.91 -0.39 -24.21
CA GLY A 388 -3.55 -0.20 -24.73
C GLY A 388 -2.45 -0.49 -23.71
N LYS A 389 -2.68 -0.17 -22.42
CA LYS A 389 -1.75 -0.53 -21.32
C LYS A 389 -1.79 -2.02 -21.02
N VAL A 390 -2.97 -2.64 -21.04
CA VAL A 390 -3.14 -4.09 -20.88
C VAL A 390 -2.40 -4.85 -21.98
N ASP A 391 -2.50 -4.43 -23.24
CA ASP A 391 -1.81 -5.07 -24.37
C ASP A 391 -0.28 -4.98 -24.26
N ALA A 392 0.23 -3.84 -23.78
CA ALA A 392 1.67 -3.68 -23.52
C ALA A 392 2.14 -4.63 -22.40
N ALA A 393 1.37 -4.71 -21.31
CA ALA A 393 1.64 -5.67 -20.23
C ALA A 393 1.51 -7.12 -20.71
N TYR A 394 0.52 -7.43 -21.56
CA TYR A 394 0.31 -8.77 -22.11
C TYR A 394 1.51 -9.25 -22.93
N LYS A 395 2.04 -8.42 -23.85
CA LYS A 395 3.21 -8.77 -24.66
C LYS A 395 4.44 -9.08 -23.79
N LEU A 396 4.65 -8.29 -22.74
CA LEU A 396 5.72 -8.53 -21.78
C LEU A 396 5.47 -9.79 -20.93
N GLY A 397 4.21 -10.03 -20.54
CA GLY A 397 3.80 -11.23 -19.79
C GLY A 397 4.00 -12.51 -20.59
N VAL A 398 3.68 -12.51 -21.89
CA VAL A 398 3.97 -13.66 -22.79
C VAL A 398 5.46 -13.93 -22.86
N LYS A 399 6.28 -12.87 -23.01
CA LYS A 399 7.74 -13.00 -23.01
C LYS A 399 8.22 -13.58 -21.68
N GLN A 400 7.75 -13.05 -20.55
CA GLN A 400 8.07 -13.53 -19.21
C GLN A 400 7.68 -15.01 -19.02
N ALA A 401 6.53 -15.44 -19.54
CA ALA A 401 6.07 -16.82 -19.48
C ALA A 401 7.03 -17.78 -20.18
N TRP A 402 7.57 -17.41 -21.35
CA TRP A 402 8.58 -18.20 -22.05
C TRP A 402 9.91 -18.29 -21.28
N TYR A 403 10.37 -17.19 -20.68
CA TYR A 403 11.55 -17.22 -19.81
C TYR A 403 11.33 -18.15 -18.61
N TYR A 404 10.18 -18.05 -17.95
CA TYR A 404 9.85 -18.91 -16.82
C TYR A 404 9.75 -20.39 -17.23
N GLY A 405 9.05 -20.68 -18.33
CA GLY A 405 8.89 -22.04 -18.86
C GLY A 405 10.23 -22.66 -19.25
N GLY A 406 11.09 -21.90 -19.94
CA GLY A 406 12.44 -22.34 -20.30
C GLY A 406 13.31 -22.65 -19.07
N PHE A 407 13.29 -21.77 -18.07
CA PHE A 407 13.99 -21.99 -16.80
C PHE A 407 13.50 -23.27 -16.09
N SER A 408 12.19 -23.39 -15.91
CA SER A 408 11.58 -24.55 -15.24
C SER A 408 11.85 -25.85 -16.00
N GLY A 409 11.84 -25.81 -17.33
CA GLY A 409 12.14 -26.96 -18.18
C GLY A 409 13.57 -27.44 -18.03
N VAL A 410 14.55 -26.53 -18.08
CA VAL A 410 15.98 -26.88 -17.93
C VAL A 410 16.27 -27.40 -16.52
N VAL A 411 15.76 -26.73 -15.48
CA VAL A 411 15.93 -27.19 -14.09
C VAL A 411 15.28 -28.56 -13.87
N GLY A 412 14.08 -28.78 -14.42
CA GLY A 412 13.40 -30.08 -14.37
C GLY A 412 14.18 -31.19 -15.09
N LEU A 413 14.70 -30.91 -16.28
CA LEU A 413 15.53 -31.86 -17.02
C LEU A 413 16.78 -32.25 -16.23
N VAL A 414 17.49 -31.29 -15.64
CA VAL A 414 18.67 -31.58 -14.82
C VAL A 414 18.31 -32.40 -13.58
N ALA A 415 17.16 -32.14 -12.95
CA ALA A 415 16.69 -32.94 -11.82
C ALA A 415 16.43 -34.41 -12.22
N TYR A 416 15.81 -34.66 -13.38
CA TYR A 416 15.62 -36.03 -13.88
C TYR A 416 16.95 -36.72 -14.23
N LEU A 417 17.88 -36.01 -14.86
CA LEU A 417 19.21 -36.53 -15.15
C LEU A 417 19.99 -36.84 -13.86
N ALA A 418 19.85 -36.02 -12.81
CA ALA A 418 20.44 -36.28 -11.50
C ALA A 418 19.88 -37.56 -10.86
N ILE A 419 18.56 -37.77 -10.92
CA ILE A 419 17.93 -39.01 -10.45
C ILE A 419 18.44 -40.22 -11.24
N ALA A 420 18.52 -40.12 -12.56
CA ALA A 420 19.06 -41.18 -13.42
C ALA A 420 20.53 -41.50 -13.08
N LEU A 421 21.34 -40.48 -12.82
CA LEU A 421 22.73 -40.63 -12.40
C LEU A 421 22.86 -41.34 -11.03
N VAL A 422 22.02 -40.98 -10.06
CA VAL A 422 21.97 -41.65 -8.75
C VAL A 422 21.53 -43.10 -8.88
N LEU A 423 20.52 -43.39 -9.71
CA LEU A 423 20.07 -44.75 -9.96
C LEU A 423 21.14 -45.58 -10.67
N TRP A 424 21.85 -45.02 -11.64
CA TRP A 424 22.93 -45.71 -12.36
C TRP A 424 24.11 -46.04 -11.43
N TYR A 425 24.66 -45.03 -10.74
CA TYR A 425 25.80 -45.24 -9.85
C TYR A 425 25.42 -45.99 -8.57
N GLY A 426 24.24 -45.69 -8.01
CA GLY A 426 23.66 -46.39 -6.86
C GLY A 426 23.33 -47.85 -7.17
N GLY A 427 22.78 -48.13 -8.35
CA GLY A 427 22.56 -49.49 -8.83
C GLY A 427 23.85 -50.28 -8.95
N LYS A 428 24.94 -49.66 -9.44
CA LYS A 428 26.28 -50.27 -9.46
C LYS A 428 26.78 -50.61 -8.04
N LEU A 429 26.54 -49.73 -7.05
CA LEU A 429 26.87 -49.97 -5.64
C LEU A 429 26.06 -51.15 -5.07
N VAL A 430 24.78 -51.26 -5.42
CA VAL A 430 23.92 -52.38 -5.03
C VAL A 430 24.40 -53.71 -5.65
N ILE A 431 24.73 -53.72 -6.94
CA ILE A 431 25.27 -54.91 -7.63
C ILE A 431 26.61 -55.34 -7.02
N SER A 432 27.45 -54.39 -6.61
CA SER A 432 28.73 -54.68 -5.92
C SER A 432 28.58 -55.15 -4.47
N GLY A 433 27.36 -55.18 -3.93
CA GLY A 433 27.09 -55.56 -2.53
C GLY A 433 27.48 -54.51 -1.49
N GLU A 434 27.91 -53.32 -1.90
CA GLU A 434 28.28 -52.22 -0.99
C GLU A 434 27.06 -51.53 -0.37
N MET A 435 25.86 -51.71 -0.95
CA MET A 435 24.60 -51.08 -0.53
C MET A 435 23.41 -52.01 -0.75
N SER A 436 22.37 -51.94 0.09
CA SER A 436 21.12 -52.67 -0.14
C SER A 436 20.15 -51.89 -1.05
N PRO A 437 19.23 -52.57 -1.77
CA PRO A 437 18.19 -51.90 -2.56
C PRO A 437 17.33 -50.92 -1.72
N GLY A 438 17.05 -51.27 -0.46
CA GLY A 438 16.33 -50.40 0.46
C GLY A 438 17.13 -49.17 0.87
N THR A 439 18.44 -49.29 1.10
CA THR A 439 19.31 -48.13 1.38
C THR A 439 19.34 -47.15 0.20
N LEU A 440 19.38 -47.65 -1.04
CA LEU A 440 19.26 -46.81 -2.24
C LEU A 440 17.89 -46.13 -2.32
N THR A 441 16.82 -46.85 -1.97
CA THR A 441 15.46 -46.29 -1.92
C THR A 441 15.35 -45.15 -0.89
N SER A 442 15.84 -45.36 0.34
CA SER A 442 15.92 -44.29 1.35
C SER A 442 16.72 -43.09 0.86
N PHE A 443 17.86 -43.33 0.20
CA PHE A 443 18.72 -42.27 -0.32
C PHE A 443 17.97 -41.38 -1.33
N LEU A 444 17.17 -41.96 -2.25
CA LEU A 444 16.37 -41.21 -3.22
C LEU A 444 15.33 -40.32 -2.53
N PHE A 445 14.60 -40.85 -1.54
CA PHE A 445 13.60 -40.06 -0.80
C PHE A 445 14.22 -38.96 0.06
N TYR A 446 15.35 -39.23 0.72
CA TYR A 446 16.09 -38.19 1.44
C TYR A 446 16.61 -37.11 0.49
N THR A 447 17.07 -37.48 -0.70
CA THR A 447 17.51 -36.54 -1.73
C THR A 447 16.35 -35.62 -2.17
N LEU A 448 15.15 -36.18 -2.38
CA LEU A 448 13.96 -35.40 -2.70
C LEU A 448 13.61 -34.41 -1.57
N TYR A 449 13.67 -34.85 -0.30
CA TYR A 449 13.37 -34.00 0.84
C TYR A 449 14.37 -32.85 0.99
N VAL A 450 15.65 -33.11 0.75
CA VAL A 450 16.70 -32.07 0.75
C VAL A 450 16.48 -31.10 -0.43
N ALA A 451 16.16 -31.61 -1.62
CA ALA A 451 15.89 -30.76 -2.79
C ALA A 451 14.70 -29.81 -2.54
N ILE A 452 13.59 -30.31 -1.99
CA ILE A 452 12.42 -29.49 -1.61
C ILE A 452 12.82 -28.44 -0.56
N ALA A 453 13.60 -28.83 0.46
CA ALA A 453 14.03 -27.92 1.51
C ALA A 453 14.94 -26.79 0.98
N VAL A 454 15.89 -27.12 0.11
CA VAL A 454 16.77 -26.14 -0.54
C VAL A 454 15.98 -25.20 -1.45
N GLY A 455 14.98 -25.71 -2.18
CA GLY A 455 14.06 -24.87 -2.96
C GLY A 455 13.26 -23.90 -2.10
N GLY A 456 12.72 -24.38 -0.97
CA GLY A 456 11.98 -23.55 -0.01
C GLY A 456 12.83 -22.44 0.65
N LEU A 457 14.12 -22.68 0.89
CA LEU A 457 15.05 -21.65 1.38
C LEU A 457 15.24 -20.49 0.39
N GLY A 458 15.14 -20.76 -0.92
CA GLY A 458 15.13 -19.70 -1.93
C GLY A 458 13.91 -18.79 -1.76
N ASP A 459 12.72 -19.40 -1.66
CA ASP A 459 11.45 -18.68 -1.51
C ASP A 459 11.40 -17.80 -0.24
N LEU A 460 11.95 -18.32 0.87
CA LEU A 460 12.09 -17.56 2.11
C LEU A 460 12.81 -16.22 1.92
N PHE A 461 13.87 -16.20 1.10
CA PHE A 461 14.70 -15.01 0.94
C PHE A 461 13.92 -13.84 0.35
N SER A 462 13.14 -14.10 -0.70
CA SER A 462 12.30 -13.07 -1.30
C SER A 462 11.28 -12.54 -0.30
N GLN A 463 10.62 -13.45 0.42
CA GLN A 463 9.63 -13.02 1.40
C GLN A 463 10.26 -12.15 2.50
N LEU A 464 11.51 -12.44 2.90
CA LEU A 464 12.27 -11.60 3.82
C LEU A 464 12.66 -10.24 3.20
N MET A 465 13.04 -10.19 1.92
CA MET A 465 13.38 -8.94 1.22
C MET A 465 12.17 -8.01 1.09
N LYS A 466 11.00 -8.55 0.70
CA LYS A 466 9.73 -7.80 0.71
C LYS A 466 9.42 -7.23 2.09
N ALA A 467 9.63 -8.03 3.12
CA ALA A 467 9.39 -7.61 4.50
C ALA A 467 10.37 -6.53 4.98
N VAL A 468 11.64 -6.58 4.57
CA VAL A 468 12.61 -5.51 4.86
C VAL A 468 12.17 -4.20 4.20
N GLY A 469 11.67 -4.25 2.96
CA GLY A 469 11.12 -3.08 2.26
C GLY A 469 9.90 -2.49 2.97
N ALA A 470 8.92 -3.33 3.31
CA ALA A 470 7.72 -2.93 4.06
C ALA A 470 8.08 -2.37 5.46
N SER A 471 9.04 -3.02 6.13
CA SER A 471 9.53 -2.61 7.45
C SER A 471 10.14 -1.23 7.45
N ARG A 472 10.95 -0.87 6.46
CA ARG A 472 11.53 0.48 6.38
C ARG A 472 10.45 1.55 6.27
N ARG A 473 9.44 1.33 5.43
CA ARG A 473 8.33 2.28 5.26
C ARG A 473 7.47 2.40 6.50
N ILE A 474 7.12 1.28 7.14
CA ILE A 474 6.31 1.31 8.35
C ILE A 474 7.08 1.97 9.50
N PHE A 475 8.35 1.61 9.71
CA PHE A 475 9.13 2.23 10.79
C PHE A 475 9.49 3.69 10.50
N SER A 476 9.58 4.14 9.24
CA SER A 476 9.72 5.57 8.96
C SER A 476 8.49 6.38 9.37
N PHE A 477 7.29 5.79 9.39
CA PHE A 477 6.08 6.45 9.93
C PHE A 477 5.94 6.32 11.45
N ILE A 478 6.36 5.20 12.02
CA ILE A 478 6.31 4.98 13.49
C ILE A 478 7.33 5.86 14.21
N ASP A 479 8.52 6.03 13.63
CA ASP A 479 9.62 6.80 14.23
C ASP A 479 9.61 8.27 13.79
N ARG A 480 8.65 8.70 12.95
CA ARG A 480 8.52 10.10 12.55
C ARG A 480 7.99 10.90 13.73
N GLU A 481 8.82 11.81 14.22
CA GLU A 481 8.40 12.84 15.16
C GLU A 481 7.65 13.94 14.40
N PRO A 482 6.44 14.33 14.84
CA PRO A 482 5.68 15.37 14.17
C PRO A 482 6.34 16.73 14.37
N LEU A 483 6.25 17.59 13.35
CA LEU A 483 6.79 18.95 13.43
C LEU A 483 6.02 19.81 14.42
N VAL A 484 4.71 19.58 14.51
CA VAL A 484 3.81 20.15 15.50
C VAL A 484 3.31 19.00 16.36
N ASN A 485 3.75 18.94 17.62
CA ASN A 485 3.28 17.93 18.57
C ASN A 485 1.77 18.09 18.82
N CYS A 486 1.05 17.00 19.09
CA CYS A 486 -0.36 17.04 19.50
C CYS A 486 -0.57 17.20 21.01
N GLU A 487 0.50 17.00 21.80
CA GLU A 487 0.49 17.02 23.26
C GLU A 487 1.81 17.62 23.75
N GLY A 488 1.76 18.31 24.90
CA GLY A 488 2.90 18.96 25.53
C GLY A 488 2.96 20.45 25.25
N GLY A 489 3.57 21.19 26.17
CA GLY A 489 3.55 22.65 26.20
C GLY A 489 2.94 23.17 27.49
N GLU A 490 2.88 24.50 27.61
CA GLU A 490 2.22 25.16 28.72
C GLU A 490 0.72 24.93 28.64
N ARG A 491 0.14 24.55 29.79
CA ARG A 491 -1.30 24.65 30.04
C ARG A 491 -1.46 25.79 31.04
N PRO A 492 -1.78 27.01 30.58
CA PRO A 492 -2.08 28.10 31.49
C PRO A 492 -3.23 27.65 32.40
N ASP A 493 -2.95 27.53 33.70
CA ASP A 493 -3.90 27.02 34.69
C ASP A 493 -5.26 27.71 34.53
N GLU A 494 -6.31 26.92 34.32
CA GLU A 494 -7.61 27.28 34.85
C GLU A 494 -7.46 27.28 36.37
N GLY A 495 -7.63 28.44 37.01
CA GLY A 495 -7.43 28.58 38.45
C GLY A 495 -7.97 27.40 39.24
N VAL A 496 -7.06 26.58 39.77
CA VAL A 496 -7.38 25.49 40.68
C VAL A 496 -7.91 26.12 41.97
N LEU A 497 -9.23 26.17 42.13
CA LEU A 497 -9.86 26.24 43.46
C LEU A 497 -9.69 24.88 44.14
N GLY A 498 -8.45 24.58 44.52
CA GLY A 498 -8.14 23.49 45.42
C GLY A 498 -8.74 23.81 46.78
N ARG A 499 -9.58 22.91 47.29
CA ARG A 499 -9.95 22.91 48.71
C ARG A 499 -8.67 22.87 49.55
N GLY A 500 -8.34 24.00 50.16
CA GLY A 500 -7.33 24.12 51.21
C GLY A 500 -5.93 24.46 50.71
N GLY A 501 -5.53 25.72 50.88
CA GLY A 501 -4.14 26.14 50.71
C GLY A 501 -4.03 27.64 50.50
N LYS A 502 -3.36 28.33 51.44
CA LYS A 502 -3.21 29.78 51.57
C LYS A 502 -2.86 30.51 50.27
N GLN A 503 -3.51 31.66 50.07
CA GLN A 503 -3.08 32.71 49.15
C GLN A 503 -1.65 33.13 49.48
N THR A 504 -0.74 32.99 48.52
CA THR A 504 0.54 33.69 48.51
C THR A 504 0.38 34.98 47.72
N GLU A 505 0.28 36.09 48.44
CA GLU A 505 0.51 37.43 47.89
C GLU A 505 1.97 37.55 47.44
N GLY A 506 2.22 38.04 46.22
CA GLY A 506 3.58 38.46 45.85
C GLY A 506 4.09 38.17 44.44
N VAL A 507 3.28 37.77 43.46
CA VAL A 507 3.67 37.82 42.04
C VAL A 507 2.45 38.23 41.21
N LYS A 508 2.52 39.37 40.51
CA LYS A 508 1.56 39.77 39.46
C LYS A 508 1.74 38.87 38.23
N GLY A 509 1.52 37.57 38.39
CA GLY A 509 1.41 36.61 37.30
C GLY A 509 0.00 36.67 36.72
N LYS A 510 -0.09 36.81 35.39
CA LYS A 510 -1.33 36.79 34.59
C LYS A 510 -2.03 35.42 34.71
N GLY A 511 -2.67 35.16 35.85
CA GLY A 511 -3.49 33.97 36.14
C GLY A 511 -4.99 34.29 36.10
N GLY A 512 -5.44 34.98 35.04
CA GLY A 512 -6.86 35.26 34.78
C GLY A 512 -7.44 34.26 33.76
N ALA A 513 -8.77 34.12 33.74
CA ALA A 513 -9.46 33.41 32.67
C ALA A 513 -9.05 33.98 31.30
N ILE A 514 -8.87 33.10 30.31
CA ILE A 514 -8.52 33.46 28.92
C ILE A 514 -9.53 34.47 28.40
N ALA A 515 -9.05 35.63 27.97
CA ALA A 515 -9.85 36.70 27.39
C ALA A 515 -10.15 36.43 25.92
N GLY A 516 -9.21 35.81 25.20
CA GLY A 516 -9.37 35.44 23.80
C GLY A 516 -8.81 36.48 22.83
N GLU A 517 -7.78 37.23 23.23
CA GLU A 517 -7.04 38.14 22.36
C GLU A 517 -6.10 37.36 21.44
N ILE A 518 -6.17 37.58 20.13
CA ILE A 518 -5.25 36.97 19.16
C ILE A 518 -4.37 38.06 18.56
N VAL A 519 -3.06 37.86 18.59
CA VAL A 519 -2.10 38.83 18.02
C VAL A 519 -1.20 38.13 17.00
N PHE A 520 -1.15 38.68 15.80
CA PHE A 520 -0.18 38.37 14.75
C PHE A 520 0.90 39.44 14.74
N GLU A 521 2.17 39.04 14.87
CA GLU A 521 3.32 39.95 14.86
C GLU A 521 4.29 39.57 13.75
N ASN A 522 4.31 40.37 12.68
CA ASN A 522 5.17 40.23 11.50
C ASN A 522 5.27 38.79 10.96
N VAL A 523 4.13 38.14 10.80
CA VAL A 523 4.06 36.72 10.45
C VAL A 523 4.36 36.50 8.97
N GLU A 524 5.34 35.64 8.72
CA GLU A 524 5.67 35.12 7.39
C GLU A 524 5.42 33.62 7.32
N PHE A 525 4.86 33.16 6.21
CA PHE A 525 4.49 31.75 6.03
C PHE A 525 4.46 31.32 4.57
N ALA A 526 4.95 30.11 4.31
CA ALA A 526 4.79 29.37 3.08
C ALA A 526 4.42 27.92 3.40
N TYR A 527 3.52 27.32 2.62
CA TYR A 527 3.16 25.91 2.80
C TYR A 527 4.36 25.01 2.46
N PRO A 528 4.61 23.92 3.21
CA PRO A 528 5.77 23.05 2.97
C PRO A 528 5.87 22.52 1.53
N GLN A 529 4.74 22.19 0.90
CA GLN A 529 4.71 21.66 -0.46
C GLN A 529 5.04 22.71 -1.54
N ARG A 530 4.96 24.00 -1.19
CA ARG A 530 5.22 25.16 -2.08
C ARG A 530 5.96 26.25 -1.32
N SER A 531 7.13 25.89 -0.80
CA SER A 531 7.99 26.79 -0.01
C SER A 531 8.50 28.00 -0.80
N ASP A 532 8.45 27.94 -2.13
CA ASP A 532 8.76 29.02 -3.07
C ASP A 532 7.69 30.12 -3.11
N VAL A 533 6.45 29.81 -2.71
CA VAL A 533 5.34 30.76 -2.73
C VAL A 533 5.01 31.23 -1.32
N GLN A 534 5.49 32.43 -0.99
CA GLN A 534 5.18 33.07 0.29
C GLN A 534 3.73 33.59 0.31
N VAL A 535 2.90 32.95 1.15
CA VAL A 535 1.47 33.25 1.32
C VAL A 535 1.24 34.36 2.35
N ALA A 536 2.00 34.38 3.45
CA ALA A 536 1.98 35.47 4.43
C ALA A 536 3.23 36.36 4.34
N ARG A 537 2.97 37.63 4.08
CA ARG A 537 3.81 38.81 3.79
C ARG A 537 4.41 39.62 4.94
N GLY A 538 4.51 39.11 6.16
CA GLY A 538 4.70 39.97 7.35
C GLY A 538 3.35 40.50 7.87
N LEU A 539 2.39 39.59 8.09
CA LEU A 539 1.05 39.91 8.61
C LEU A 539 1.14 40.39 10.05
N SER A 540 0.55 41.55 10.35
CA SER A 540 0.43 42.08 11.71
C SER A 540 -0.96 42.64 11.95
N PHE A 541 -1.68 42.10 12.93
CA PHE A 541 -2.99 42.58 13.37
C PHE A 541 -3.35 42.00 14.75
N THR A 542 -4.35 42.58 15.39
CA THR A 542 -4.85 42.14 16.70
C THR A 542 -6.36 41.98 16.63
N CYS A 543 -6.87 40.85 17.12
CA CYS A 543 -8.30 40.62 17.35
C CYS A 543 -8.54 40.74 18.86
N LYS A 544 -9.35 41.72 19.28
CA LYS A 544 -9.59 41.97 20.71
C LYS A 544 -10.57 40.95 21.29
N PRO A 545 -10.53 40.72 22.61
CA PRO A 545 -11.50 39.88 23.31
C PRO A 545 -12.96 40.27 23.02
N GLY A 546 -13.75 39.31 22.53
CA GLY A 546 -15.18 39.51 22.27
C GLY A 546 -15.52 40.24 20.97
N GLU A 547 -14.51 40.59 20.17
CA GLU A 547 -14.65 41.29 18.88
C GLU A 547 -14.97 40.31 17.74
N VAL A 548 -15.80 40.74 16.80
CA VAL A 548 -16.04 40.05 15.53
C VAL A 548 -15.14 40.65 14.45
N VAL A 549 -14.15 39.89 14.00
CA VAL A 549 -13.18 40.29 12.97
C VAL A 549 -13.47 39.56 11.66
N ALA A 550 -13.77 40.31 10.59
CA ALA A 550 -14.01 39.77 9.26
C ALA A 550 -12.76 39.85 8.37
N LEU A 551 -12.36 38.73 7.76
CA LEU A 551 -11.28 38.63 6.79
C LEU A 551 -11.85 38.69 5.37
N VAL A 552 -11.48 39.72 4.61
CA VAL A 552 -11.97 39.99 3.25
C VAL A 552 -10.79 40.13 2.29
N GLY A 553 -10.93 39.67 1.05
CA GLY A 553 -9.88 39.81 0.03
C GLY A 553 -10.06 38.85 -1.14
N PRO A 554 -9.32 39.06 -2.24
CA PRO A 554 -9.37 38.17 -3.40
C PRO A 554 -9.01 36.71 -3.04
N SER A 555 -9.39 35.78 -3.92
CA SER A 555 -8.97 34.38 -3.77
C SER A 555 -7.44 34.28 -3.79
N GLY A 556 -6.88 33.44 -2.92
CA GLY A 556 -5.42 33.31 -2.75
C GLY A 556 -4.75 34.40 -1.90
N ALA A 557 -5.50 35.32 -1.28
CA ALA A 557 -4.93 36.36 -0.41
C ALA A 557 -4.38 35.84 0.95
N GLY A 558 -4.61 34.56 1.29
CA GLY A 558 -4.14 33.95 2.54
C GLY A 558 -5.16 33.90 3.69
N LYS A 559 -6.47 34.04 3.40
CA LYS A 559 -7.55 34.06 4.42
C LYS A 559 -7.60 32.77 5.25
N SER A 560 -7.77 31.61 4.60
CA SER A 560 -7.81 30.30 5.29
C SER A 560 -6.46 29.94 5.94
N THR A 561 -5.35 30.51 5.45
CA THR A 561 -4.03 30.35 6.08
C THR A 561 -3.98 31.00 7.46
N ILE A 562 -4.64 32.13 7.68
CA ILE A 562 -4.74 32.75 9.01
C ILE A 562 -5.46 31.80 9.98
N VAL A 563 -6.59 31.22 9.56
CA VAL A 563 -7.31 30.22 10.37
C VAL A 563 -6.43 29.02 10.68
N ALA A 564 -5.71 28.49 9.70
CA ALA A 564 -4.80 27.36 9.88
C ALA A 564 -3.63 27.67 10.84
N LEU A 565 -3.16 28.92 10.89
CA LEU A 565 -2.13 29.36 11.84
C LEU A 565 -2.69 29.56 13.26
N ILE A 566 -3.94 30.03 13.41
CA ILE A 566 -4.60 30.14 14.72
C ILE A 566 -4.88 28.76 15.30
N GLU A 567 -5.35 27.81 14.49
CA GLU A 567 -5.52 26.40 14.86
C GLU A 567 -4.18 25.66 15.07
N ARG A 568 -3.06 26.32 14.77
CA ARG A 568 -1.71 25.76 14.81
C ARG A 568 -1.60 24.45 14.02
N PHE A 569 -2.31 24.34 12.89
CA PHE A 569 -2.06 23.27 11.91
C PHE A 569 -0.68 23.43 11.27
N TYR A 570 -0.19 24.68 11.25
CA TYR A 570 1.12 25.06 10.78
C TYR A 570 1.76 26.05 11.76
N ASP A 571 3.08 25.99 11.87
CA ASP A 571 3.86 27.01 12.54
C ASP A 571 4.32 28.09 11.54
N PRO A 572 4.30 29.38 11.90
CA PRO A 572 4.84 30.43 11.04
C PRO A 572 6.34 30.27 10.82
N THR A 573 6.80 30.61 9.61
CA THR A 573 8.21 30.58 9.19
C THR A 573 9.01 31.68 9.87
N ALA A 574 8.43 32.87 10.01
CA ALA A 574 8.96 33.97 10.81
C ALA A 574 7.82 34.75 11.49
N GLY A 575 8.14 35.53 12.52
CA GLY A 575 7.15 36.20 13.37
C GLY A 575 6.50 35.27 14.38
N SER A 576 5.44 35.75 15.03
CA SER A 576 4.72 35.01 16.07
C SER A 576 3.22 35.23 16.02
N VAL A 577 2.48 34.18 16.38
CA VAL A 577 1.04 34.23 16.67
C VAL A 577 0.87 33.94 18.16
N SER A 578 0.08 34.75 18.86
CA SER A 578 -0.13 34.59 20.30
C SER A 578 -1.60 34.68 20.70
N LEU A 579 -1.94 33.98 21.78
CA LEU A 579 -3.24 34.02 22.46
C LEU A 579 -3.03 34.63 23.86
N ASP A 580 -3.68 35.76 24.15
CA ASP A 580 -3.53 36.55 25.38
C ASP A 580 -2.04 36.87 25.73
N GLY A 581 -1.23 37.09 24.69
CA GLY A 581 0.20 37.38 24.80
C GLY A 581 1.09 36.16 25.05
N ARG A 582 0.57 34.92 24.95
CA ARG A 582 1.35 33.68 24.96
C ARG A 582 1.49 33.13 23.55
N ASN A 583 2.70 32.84 23.11
CA ASN A 583 2.94 32.31 21.77
C ASN A 583 2.25 30.93 21.60
N LEU A 584 1.54 30.73 20.49
CA LEU A 584 0.87 29.47 20.21
C LEU A 584 1.83 28.28 20.18
N LYS A 585 3.10 28.50 19.81
CA LYS A 585 4.14 27.46 19.78
C LYS A 585 4.43 26.84 21.14
N ASP A 586 4.26 27.61 22.21
CA ASP A 586 4.59 27.20 23.57
C ASP A 586 3.40 26.55 24.30
N LEU A 587 2.18 26.69 23.76
CA LEU A 587 0.95 26.16 24.35
C LEU A 587 0.74 24.69 24.00
N ASP A 588 0.08 23.95 24.90
CA ASP A 588 -0.41 22.60 24.62
C ASP A 588 -1.53 22.64 23.56
N PRO A 589 -1.37 21.99 22.39
CA PRO A 589 -2.36 22.07 21.31
C PRO A 589 -3.71 21.49 21.70
N ARG A 590 -3.73 20.43 22.52
CA ARG A 590 -5.00 19.89 23.05
C ARG A 590 -5.77 20.95 23.85
N TRP A 591 -5.08 21.67 24.74
CA TRP A 591 -5.68 22.79 25.46
C TRP A 591 -6.09 23.93 24.52
N LEU A 592 -5.30 24.24 23.49
CA LEU A 592 -5.65 25.27 22.51
C LEU A 592 -6.97 24.94 21.79
N HIS A 593 -7.14 23.70 21.33
CA HIS A 593 -8.35 23.21 20.65
C HIS A 593 -9.56 23.03 21.57
N GLU A 594 -9.38 23.08 22.90
CA GLU A 594 -10.49 23.22 23.85
C GLU A 594 -10.99 24.67 23.94
N LYS A 595 -10.16 25.66 23.59
CA LYS A 595 -10.45 27.09 23.71
C LYS A 595 -10.74 27.77 22.37
N VAL A 596 -10.25 27.19 21.28
CA VAL A 596 -10.45 27.62 19.90
C VAL A 596 -11.29 26.55 19.20
N ALA A 597 -12.36 26.94 18.52
CA ALA A 597 -13.14 26.01 17.70
C ALA A 597 -13.29 26.51 16.27
N LEU A 598 -13.09 25.59 15.32
CA LEU A 598 -13.27 25.82 13.89
C LEU A 598 -14.60 25.25 13.37
N VAL A 599 -15.34 26.09 12.65
CA VAL A 599 -16.41 25.67 11.75
C VAL A 599 -15.89 25.82 10.32
N ALA A 600 -15.52 24.69 9.72
CA ALA A 600 -14.98 24.65 8.36
C ALA A 600 -16.05 24.87 7.28
N GLN A 601 -15.60 25.25 6.08
CA GLN A 601 -16.43 25.46 4.89
C GLN A 601 -17.18 24.17 4.48
N GLU A 602 -16.47 23.05 4.43
CA GLU A 602 -17.03 21.72 4.18
C GLU A 602 -16.94 20.86 5.45
N PRO A 603 -17.98 20.83 6.29
CA PRO A 603 -17.95 20.11 7.55
C PRO A 603 -17.87 18.60 7.34
N ALA A 604 -16.79 18.01 7.85
CA ALA A 604 -16.63 16.56 7.88
C ALA A 604 -17.42 15.95 9.06
N LEU A 605 -18.30 15.00 8.73
CA LEU A 605 -18.96 14.13 9.71
C LEU A 605 -18.38 12.73 9.64
N PHE A 606 -18.21 12.10 10.80
CA PHE A 606 -17.69 10.74 10.92
C PHE A 606 -18.83 9.74 10.97
N SER A 607 -18.56 8.51 10.51
CA SER A 607 -19.49 7.41 10.63
C SER A 607 -19.82 7.17 12.10
N GLY A 608 -21.10 7.29 12.46
CA GLY A 608 -21.59 7.25 13.84
C GLY A 608 -22.99 7.85 13.91
N THR A 609 -23.50 8.06 15.12
CA THR A 609 -24.78 8.75 15.33
C THR A 609 -24.63 10.27 15.21
N VAL A 610 -25.75 10.99 15.12
CA VAL A 610 -25.74 12.47 15.18
C VAL A 610 -25.20 12.94 16.53
N ALA A 611 -25.61 12.31 17.64
CA ALA A 611 -25.11 12.65 18.98
C ALA A 611 -23.58 12.52 19.08
N GLU A 612 -23.02 11.40 18.61
CA GLU A 612 -21.57 11.16 18.60
C GLU A 612 -20.82 12.21 17.77
N ASN A 613 -21.41 12.65 16.65
CA ASN A 613 -20.82 13.69 15.82
C ASN A 613 -20.84 15.08 16.47
N ILE A 614 -21.88 15.42 17.23
CA ILE A 614 -21.95 16.67 18.00
C ILE A 614 -20.95 16.62 19.16
N ALA A 615 -20.90 15.50 19.87
CA ALA A 615 -20.04 15.32 21.04
C ALA A 615 -18.57 15.01 20.72
N TYR A 616 -18.18 14.96 19.44
CA TYR A 616 -16.85 14.53 18.99
C TYR A 616 -15.68 15.26 19.66
N GLY A 617 -15.86 16.54 20.03
CA GLY A 617 -14.83 17.34 20.70
C GLY A 617 -14.61 16.98 22.18
N ARG A 618 -15.52 16.23 22.82
CA ARG A 618 -15.42 15.83 24.24
C ARG A 618 -15.05 14.36 24.37
N GLU A 619 -14.43 14.01 25.50
CA GLU A 619 -14.07 12.61 25.79
C GLU A 619 -15.32 11.71 25.89
N ALA A 620 -15.18 10.46 25.45
CA ALA A 620 -16.28 9.50 25.51
C ALA A 620 -16.74 9.29 26.97
N GLY A 621 -18.03 9.49 27.23
CA GLY A 621 -18.62 9.39 28.56
C GLY A 621 -18.52 10.65 29.42
N SER A 622 -17.92 11.74 28.94
CA SER A 622 -17.82 13.02 29.67
C SER A 622 -18.96 14.01 29.36
N TRP A 623 -19.97 13.59 28.63
CA TRP A 623 -21.07 14.45 28.15
C TRP A 623 -22.43 13.79 28.37
N THR A 624 -23.48 14.60 28.52
CA THR A 624 -24.86 14.11 28.66
C THR A 624 -25.69 14.41 27.42
N MET A 625 -26.78 13.67 27.23
CA MET A 625 -27.70 13.95 26.12
C MET A 625 -28.34 15.34 26.25
N GLU A 626 -28.53 15.86 27.47
CA GLU A 626 -29.05 17.23 27.64
C GLU A 626 -28.09 18.29 27.10
N GLU A 627 -26.77 18.11 27.30
CA GLU A 627 -25.76 19.02 26.73
C GLU A 627 -25.77 18.98 25.20
N VAL A 628 -25.86 17.77 24.61
CA VAL A 628 -25.97 17.58 23.15
C VAL A 628 -27.23 18.24 22.60
N GLN A 629 -28.37 18.06 23.27
CA GLN A 629 -29.63 18.68 22.88
C GLN A 629 -29.56 20.20 22.95
N LYS A 630 -29.00 20.75 24.03
CA LYS A 630 -28.81 22.19 24.19
C LYS A 630 -27.92 22.78 23.08
N ALA A 631 -26.79 22.13 22.79
CA ALA A 631 -25.91 22.55 21.69
C ALA A 631 -26.62 22.49 20.33
N ALA A 632 -27.44 21.47 20.10
CA ALA A 632 -28.25 21.34 18.89
C ALA A 632 -29.38 22.39 18.81
N GLU A 633 -30.01 22.77 19.92
CA GLU A 633 -31.00 23.85 19.95
C GLU A 633 -30.37 25.19 19.62
N GLU A 634 -29.23 25.50 20.24
CA GLU A 634 -28.46 26.73 19.97
C GLU A 634 -28.01 26.80 18.50
N ALA A 635 -27.67 25.66 17.90
CA ALA A 635 -27.31 25.54 16.48
C ALA A 635 -28.52 25.47 15.51
N ASN A 636 -29.77 25.62 15.98
CA ASN A 636 -31.00 25.39 15.22
C ASN A 636 -31.05 24.00 14.53
N ALA A 637 -30.40 23.00 15.11
CA ALA A 637 -30.34 21.62 14.61
C ALA A 637 -31.39 20.71 15.24
N HIS A 638 -31.84 21.01 16.47
CA HIS A 638 -32.74 20.14 17.23
C HIS A 638 -34.00 19.72 16.46
N THR A 639 -34.68 20.67 15.81
CA THR A 639 -35.97 20.42 15.14
C THR A 639 -35.88 19.36 14.05
N PHE A 640 -34.83 19.39 13.21
CA PHE A 640 -34.70 18.40 12.15
C PHE A 640 -34.13 17.07 12.67
N ILE A 641 -33.25 17.12 13.68
CA ILE A 641 -32.69 15.91 14.30
C ILE A 641 -33.81 15.11 14.98
N SER A 642 -34.67 15.78 15.76
CA SER A 642 -35.84 15.17 16.39
C SER A 642 -36.89 14.67 15.39
N GLY A 643 -36.86 15.17 14.16
CA GLY A 643 -37.71 14.70 13.07
C GLY A 643 -37.21 13.43 12.38
N PHE A 644 -35.98 12.98 12.65
CA PHE A 644 -35.49 11.72 12.12
C PHE A 644 -36.13 10.52 12.83
N PRO A 645 -36.29 9.36 12.16
CA PRO A 645 -36.89 8.16 12.75
C PRO A 645 -36.24 7.73 14.07
N ASP A 646 -34.91 7.82 14.14
CA ASP A 646 -34.12 7.46 15.32
C ASP A 646 -33.60 8.70 16.08
N GLY A 647 -34.12 9.89 15.78
CA GLY A 647 -33.70 11.13 16.43
C GLY A 647 -32.18 11.36 16.38
N TYR A 648 -31.58 11.56 17.56
CA TYR A 648 -30.13 11.73 17.74
C TYR A 648 -29.30 10.46 17.49
N ASP A 649 -29.92 9.28 17.54
CA ASP A 649 -29.27 7.98 17.28
C ASP A 649 -29.19 7.66 15.78
N THR A 650 -29.77 8.52 14.94
CA THR A 650 -29.70 8.40 13.47
C THR A 650 -28.25 8.34 13.01
N LYS A 651 -27.91 7.33 12.21
CA LYS A 651 -26.56 7.15 11.66
C LYS A 651 -26.35 8.05 10.45
N VAL A 652 -25.35 8.94 10.48
CA VAL A 652 -25.14 9.93 9.40
C VAL A 652 -24.51 9.36 8.11
N GLY A 653 -23.95 8.15 8.18
CA GLY A 653 -23.22 7.51 7.08
C GLY A 653 -21.80 8.08 6.86
N GLU A 654 -21.06 7.49 5.93
CA GLU A 654 -19.70 7.95 5.61
C GLU A 654 -19.74 9.41 5.10
N ARG A 655 -18.91 10.29 5.70
CA ARG A 655 -18.89 11.74 5.40
C ARG A 655 -20.26 12.43 5.50
N GLY A 656 -21.18 11.86 6.29
CA GLY A 656 -22.51 12.40 6.49
C GLY A 656 -23.39 12.40 5.24
N VAL A 657 -23.16 11.53 4.24
CA VAL A 657 -23.88 11.54 2.94
C VAL A 657 -25.42 11.58 3.07
N GLN A 658 -25.97 11.15 4.20
CA GLN A 658 -27.43 11.16 4.44
C GLN A 658 -28.00 12.53 4.83
N LEU A 659 -27.16 13.53 5.09
CA LEU A 659 -27.56 14.89 5.49
C LEU A 659 -27.36 15.89 4.35
N SER A 660 -28.27 16.87 4.26
CA SER A 660 -28.11 18.02 3.35
C SER A 660 -26.93 18.90 3.80
N GLY A 661 -26.39 19.74 2.90
CA GLY A 661 -25.29 20.66 3.23
C GLY A 661 -25.59 21.53 4.46
N GLY A 662 -26.79 22.12 4.53
CA GLY A 662 -27.22 22.95 5.67
C GLY A 662 -27.43 22.17 6.97
N GLN A 663 -27.81 20.90 6.88
CA GLN A 663 -27.88 20.03 8.05
C GLN A 663 -26.47 19.71 8.58
N LYS A 664 -25.52 19.37 7.69
CA LYS A 664 -24.14 19.11 8.09
C LYS A 664 -23.50 20.33 8.76
N GLN A 665 -23.75 21.53 8.23
CA GLN A 665 -23.23 22.76 8.80
C GLN A 665 -23.75 22.99 10.23
N ARG A 666 -25.06 22.85 10.44
CA ARG A 666 -25.66 23.01 11.78
C ARG A 666 -25.16 21.97 12.78
N VAL A 667 -24.91 20.72 12.35
CA VAL A 667 -24.27 19.71 13.20
C VAL A 667 -22.83 20.11 13.55
N ALA A 668 -22.06 20.68 12.61
CA ALA A 668 -20.71 21.17 12.89
C ALA A 668 -20.70 22.40 13.81
N ILE A 669 -21.68 23.29 13.70
CA ILE A 669 -21.86 24.41 14.64
C ILE A 669 -22.19 23.89 16.04
N ALA A 670 -23.10 22.91 16.15
CA ALA A 670 -23.39 22.25 17.42
C ALA A 670 -22.14 21.60 18.02
N ARG A 671 -21.29 20.98 17.19
CA ARG A 671 -20.00 20.41 17.62
C ARG A 671 -19.05 21.47 18.19
N ALA A 672 -18.93 22.62 17.53
CA ALA A 672 -18.12 23.74 18.03
C ALA A 672 -18.68 24.29 19.36
N LEU A 673 -20.00 24.41 19.47
CA LEU A 673 -20.69 24.87 20.69
C LEU A 673 -20.49 23.93 21.88
N MET A 674 -20.43 22.62 21.63
CA MET A 674 -20.20 21.61 22.67
C MET A 674 -18.90 21.83 23.45
N MET A 675 -17.90 22.49 22.84
CA MET A 675 -16.63 22.82 23.47
C MET A 675 -16.66 24.11 24.31
N ASN A 676 -17.70 24.94 24.14
CA ASN A 676 -17.80 26.28 24.71
C ASN A 676 -16.50 27.12 24.54
N PRO A 677 -16.06 27.35 23.28
CA PRO A 677 -14.79 27.99 22.99
C PRO A 677 -14.80 29.49 23.35
N ARG A 678 -13.62 30.05 23.60
CA ARG A 678 -13.38 31.50 23.76
C ARG A 678 -13.12 32.20 22.44
N VAL A 679 -12.52 31.47 21.50
CA VAL A 679 -12.26 31.92 20.14
C VAL A 679 -13.03 31.03 19.17
N LEU A 680 -13.82 31.63 18.28
CA LEU A 680 -14.56 30.92 17.25
C LEU A 680 -14.03 31.31 15.86
N LEU A 681 -13.65 30.31 15.07
CA LEU A 681 -13.18 30.49 13.70
C LEU A 681 -14.27 30.01 12.75
N LEU A 682 -14.72 30.87 11.85
CA LEU A 682 -15.76 30.56 10.87
C LEU A 682 -15.17 30.71 9.46
N ASP A 683 -14.91 29.59 8.78
CA ASP A 683 -14.38 29.59 7.42
C ASP A 683 -15.52 29.36 6.42
N GLU A 684 -16.01 30.42 5.79
CA GLU A 684 -17.04 30.38 4.75
C GLU A 684 -18.29 29.52 5.09
N ALA A 685 -18.72 29.53 6.35
CA ALA A 685 -19.73 28.60 6.87
C ALA A 685 -21.12 28.65 6.18
N THR A 686 -21.39 29.64 5.33
CA THR A 686 -22.66 29.81 4.60
C THR A 686 -22.54 29.75 3.08
N SER A 687 -21.35 29.52 2.51
CA SER A 687 -21.15 29.69 1.06
C SER A 687 -21.74 28.56 0.20
N ALA A 688 -21.92 27.36 0.76
CA ALA A 688 -22.47 26.18 0.06
C ALA A 688 -23.97 25.90 0.34
N LEU A 689 -24.71 26.85 0.91
CA LEU A 689 -26.09 26.65 1.39
C LEU A 689 -27.14 27.31 0.48
N ASP A 690 -28.32 26.70 0.40
CA ASP A 690 -29.53 27.34 -0.13
C ASP A 690 -30.02 28.46 0.81
N ALA A 691 -30.78 29.42 0.29
CA ALA A 691 -31.15 30.64 1.01
C ALA A 691 -31.94 30.37 2.31
N GLU A 692 -32.77 29.32 2.37
CA GLU A 692 -33.52 28.95 3.58
C GLU A 692 -32.59 28.37 4.64
N SER A 693 -31.77 27.38 4.26
CA SER A 693 -30.75 26.80 5.14
C SER A 693 -29.75 27.85 5.64
N GLU A 694 -29.37 28.79 4.78
CA GLU A 694 -28.48 29.89 5.11
C GLU A 694 -29.06 30.78 6.21
N ALA A 695 -30.31 31.24 6.07
CA ALA A 695 -30.94 32.10 7.07
C ALA A 695 -31.01 31.41 8.44
N LEU A 696 -31.24 30.09 8.47
CA LEU A 696 -31.23 29.30 9.71
C LEU A 696 -29.83 29.16 10.32
N VAL A 697 -28.81 28.97 9.49
CA VAL A 697 -27.40 28.88 9.92
C VAL A 697 -26.90 30.24 10.42
N GLN A 698 -27.23 31.33 9.74
CA GLN A 698 -26.82 32.67 10.15
C GLN A 698 -27.42 33.06 11.50
N LYS A 699 -28.71 32.79 11.73
CA LYS A 699 -29.35 32.95 13.04
C LYS A 699 -28.69 32.12 14.14
N ALA A 700 -28.20 30.93 13.81
CA ALA A 700 -27.45 30.11 14.76
C ALA A 700 -26.11 30.80 15.08
N LEU A 701 -25.34 31.16 14.05
CA LEU A 701 -24.04 31.84 14.18
C LEU A 701 -24.14 33.12 15.02
N GLU A 702 -25.12 33.99 14.77
CA GLU A 702 -25.33 35.22 15.56
C GLU A 702 -25.49 34.97 17.06
N ARG A 703 -26.15 33.86 17.46
CA ARG A 703 -26.26 33.47 18.87
C ARG A 703 -24.93 32.94 19.41
N VAL A 704 -24.22 32.15 18.60
CA VAL A 704 -22.93 31.56 18.98
C VAL A 704 -21.84 32.62 19.11
N MET A 705 -21.87 33.68 18.30
CA MET A 705 -20.85 34.73 18.30
C MET A 705 -20.84 35.58 19.58
N LYS A 706 -21.96 35.68 20.30
CA LYS A 706 -22.07 36.53 21.49
C LYS A 706 -21.09 36.12 22.60
N GLY A 707 -20.28 37.08 23.05
CA GLY A 707 -19.36 36.91 24.17
C GLY A 707 -18.10 36.09 23.86
N ARG A 708 -17.77 35.92 22.58
CA ARG A 708 -16.60 35.18 22.08
C ARG A 708 -15.82 36.06 21.10
N THR A 709 -14.52 35.89 21.02
CA THR A 709 -13.74 36.47 19.93
C THR A 709 -14.02 35.65 18.67
N VAL A 710 -14.40 36.29 17.58
CA VAL A 710 -14.80 35.60 16.35
C VAL A 710 -13.94 36.07 15.19
N VAL A 711 -13.33 35.13 14.48
CA VAL A 711 -12.64 35.41 13.20
C VAL A 711 -13.43 34.74 12.09
N ILE A 712 -13.96 35.55 11.17
CA ILE A 712 -14.83 35.08 10.08
C ILE A 712 -14.15 35.34 8.75
N ILE A 713 -14.03 34.31 7.92
CA ILE A 713 -13.69 34.48 6.51
C ILE A 713 -14.98 34.77 5.76
N ALA A 714 -15.15 36.03 5.36
CA ALA A 714 -16.39 36.51 4.82
C ALA A 714 -16.35 36.58 3.29
N HIS A 715 -17.32 35.92 2.67
CA HIS A 715 -17.61 36.00 1.24
C HIS A 715 -18.96 36.68 0.95
N ARG A 716 -19.73 37.05 2.00
CA ARG A 716 -21.03 37.71 1.91
C ARG A 716 -21.00 39.05 2.62
N LEU A 717 -21.59 40.06 1.98
CA LEU A 717 -21.58 41.44 2.48
C LEU A 717 -22.30 41.59 3.84
N SER A 718 -23.37 40.82 4.07
CA SER A 718 -24.14 40.82 5.33
C SER A 718 -23.24 40.50 6.53
N THR A 719 -22.39 39.48 6.43
CA THR A 719 -21.48 39.06 7.51
C THR A 719 -20.34 40.05 7.75
N VAL A 720 -19.97 40.84 6.73
CA VAL A 720 -18.93 41.88 6.85
C VAL A 720 -19.48 43.17 7.44
N ARG A 721 -20.73 43.53 7.12
CA ARG A 721 -21.39 44.75 7.60
C ARG A 721 -21.49 44.80 9.12
N ASP A 722 -21.78 43.66 9.73
CA ASP A 722 -22.00 43.53 11.18
C ASP A 722 -20.70 43.27 11.97
N ALA A 723 -19.54 43.22 11.30
CA ALA A 723 -18.26 42.99 11.96
C ALA A 723 -17.74 44.27 12.65
N ASP A 724 -17.20 44.10 13.86
CA ASP A 724 -16.58 45.18 14.62
C ASP A 724 -15.30 45.69 13.94
N GLN A 725 -14.58 44.78 13.26
CA GLN A 725 -13.39 45.11 12.48
C GLN A 725 -13.33 44.28 11.20
N VAL A 726 -12.98 44.91 10.09
CA VAL A 726 -12.74 44.27 8.80
C VAL A 726 -11.26 44.38 8.45
N LEU A 727 -10.63 43.25 8.15
CA LEU A 727 -9.25 43.17 7.67
C LEU A 727 -9.23 42.80 6.20
N VAL A 728 -8.72 43.71 5.37
CA VAL A 728 -8.62 43.49 3.92
C VAL A 728 -7.23 42.95 3.60
N LEU A 729 -7.20 41.71 3.10
CA LEU A 729 -5.99 40.99 2.76
C LEU A 729 -5.72 41.10 1.26
N ASN A 730 -4.49 41.46 0.90
CA ASN A 730 -4.03 41.42 -0.48
C ASN A 730 -2.56 40.96 -0.54
N GLN A 731 -2.27 39.99 -1.39
CA GLN A 731 -0.92 39.41 -1.58
C GLN A 731 -0.21 39.07 -0.26
N GLY A 732 -0.95 38.53 0.71
CA GLY A 732 -0.39 38.11 2.00
C GLY A 732 -0.14 39.22 3.01
N LYS A 733 -0.66 40.43 2.80
CA LYS A 733 -0.57 41.56 3.74
C LYS A 733 -1.95 42.11 4.06
N VAL A 734 -2.10 42.66 5.26
CA VAL A 734 -3.26 43.51 5.59
C VAL A 734 -3.02 44.88 4.95
N VAL A 735 -3.86 45.26 3.99
CA VAL A 735 -3.74 46.53 3.26
C VAL A 735 -4.67 47.61 3.82
N GLU A 736 -5.83 47.21 4.35
CA GLU A 736 -6.81 48.10 4.98
C GLU A 736 -7.38 47.42 6.22
N SER A 737 -7.72 48.22 7.23
CA SER A 737 -8.35 47.78 8.48
C SER A 737 -9.27 48.87 9.01
N GLY A 738 -10.49 48.51 9.40
CA GLY A 738 -11.46 49.43 9.99
C GLY A 738 -12.86 48.85 10.01
N THR A 739 -13.85 49.64 10.41
CA THR A 739 -15.26 49.26 10.34
C THR A 739 -15.79 49.35 8.90
N HIS A 740 -16.92 48.69 8.61
CA HIS A 740 -17.56 48.75 7.29
C HIS A 740 -17.77 50.20 6.77
N PRO A 741 -18.32 51.15 7.56
CA PRO A 741 -18.50 52.54 7.10
C PRO A 741 -17.19 53.30 6.88
N GLU A 742 -16.15 53.02 7.67
CA GLU A 742 -14.83 53.67 7.54
C GLU A 742 -14.14 53.25 6.25
N LEU A 743 -14.17 51.95 5.93
CA LEU A 743 -13.54 51.41 4.74
C LEU A 743 -14.26 51.81 3.44
N LEU A 744 -15.59 51.95 3.47
CA LEU A 744 -16.35 52.48 2.33
C LEU A 744 -15.97 53.93 2.03
N LYS A 745 -15.80 54.77 3.07
CA LYS A 745 -15.36 56.16 2.92
C LYS A 745 -13.91 56.28 2.46
N ALA A 746 -13.03 55.39 2.92
CA ALA A 746 -11.62 55.36 2.53
C ALA A 746 -11.43 55.08 1.02
N GLY A 747 -12.39 54.43 0.38
CA GLY A 747 -12.44 54.25 -1.07
C GLY A 747 -11.37 53.32 -1.66
N GLY A 748 -10.79 52.47 -0.82
CA GLY A 748 -9.76 51.50 -1.21
C GLY A 748 -10.30 50.20 -1.81
N LEU A 749 -9.49 49.14 -1.74
CA LEU A 749 -9.77 47.80 -2.24
C LEU A 749 -11.05 47.21 -1.63
N TYR A 750 -11.36 47.55 -0.38
CA TYR A 750 -12.61 47.13 0.25
C TYR A 750 -13.84 47.59 -0.54
N ARG A 751 -13.91 48.89 -0.87
CA ARG A 751 -15.03 49.48 -1.61
C ARG A 751 -15.17 48.82 -2.99
N ASP A 752 -14.07 48.53 -3.65
CA ASP A 752 -14.07 47.85 -4.95
C ASP A 752 -14.63 46.42 -4.85
N LEU A 753 -14.30 45.69 -3.79
CA LEU A 753 -14.85 44.36 -3.53
C LEU A 753 -16.36 44.43 -3.25
N VAL A 754 -16.80 45.37 -2.42
CA VAL A 754 -18.22 45.59 -2.13
C VAL A 754 -19.00 45.96 -3.39
N ARG A 755 -18.49 46.89 -4.20
CA ARG A 755 -19.14 47.33 -5.44
C ARG A 755 -19.30 46.18 -6.44
N ARG A 756 -18.26 45.35 -6.60
CA ARG A 756 -18.34 44.16 -7.47
C ARG A 756 -19.35 43.16 -6.95
N GLN A 757 -19.46 43.00 -5.63
CA GLN A 757 -20.41 42.07 -5.03
C GLN A 757 -21.86 42.54 -5.16
N LEU A 758 -22.12 43.85 -5.01
CA LEU A 758 -23.43 44.47 -5.25
C LEU A 758 -23.82 44.42 -6.73
N GLN A 759 -22.89 44.73 -7.64
CA GLN A 759 -23.12 44.59 -9.09
C GLN A 759 -23.44 43.16 -9.50
N TRP A 760 -22.96 42.15 -8.76
CA TRP A 760 -23.28 40.76 -9.01
C TRP A 760 -24.64 40.34 -8.41
N ALA A 761 -25.04 40.95 -7.30
CA ALA A 761 -26.36 40.76 -6.69
C ALA A 761 -27.47 41.43 -7.51
N ASP A 762 -27.21 42.59 -8.11
CA ASP A 762 -28.12 43.31 -9.01
C ASP A 762 -28.01 42.86 -10.48
N GLY A 763 -27.00 42.03 -10.79
CA GLY A 763 -26.54 41.70 -12.15
C GLY A 763 -27.28 40.59 -12.88
N SER A 764 -28.59 40.43 -12.66
CA SER A 764 -29.48 39.87 -13.69
C SER A 764 -29.97 40.98 -14.63
N GLU A 765 -29.07 41.82 -15.18
CA GLU A 765 -29.21 42.56 -16.44
C GLU A 765 -27.98 43.47 -16.70
N GLY A 766 -27.37 43.36 -17.89
CA GLY A 766 -26.67 44.48 -18.54
C GLY A 766 -25.14 44.64 -18.38
N ALA A 767 -24.43 44.62 -19.52
CA ALA A 767 -22.98 44.87 -19.69
C ALA A 767 -22.53 46.31 -19.29
N PRO A 768 -21.22 46.55 -19.07
CA PRO A 768 -20.75 47.80 -18.47
C PRO A 768 -20.77 48.96 -19.46
N THR A 769 -21.50 50.02 -19.13
CA THR A 769 -21.29 51.35 -19.72
C THR A 769 -20.62 52.25 -18.69
N ALA A 770 -19.53 52.90 -19.12
CA ALA A 770 -18.81 53.87 -18.32
C ALA A 770 -19.64 55.15 -18.22
N VAL A 771 -20.00 55.56 -17.00
CA VAL A 771 -20.47 56.91 -16.70
C VAL A 771 -19.81 57.35 -15.39
N GLU A 772 -19.01 58.42 -15.48
CA GLU A 772 -18.53 59.22 -14.37
C GLU A 772 -19.66 60.08 -13.81
N GLY A 773 -19.77 60.23 -12.48
CA GLY A 773 -20.56 61.30 -11.86
C GLY A 773 -21.33 60.93 -10.58
N GLU A 774 -20.76 61.33 -9.44
CA GLU A 774 -21.35 61.82 -8.16
C GLU A 774 -22.59 61.22 -7.46
N ASP A 775 -23.40 60.32 -8.03
CA ASP A 775 -24.65 59.88 -7.36
C ASP A 775 -24.57 58.57 -6.51
N ASP A 776 -23.42 57.88 -6.49
CA ASP A 776 -23.29 56.57 -5.79
C ASP A 776 -23.18 56.66 -4.25
N ALA A 777 -23.09 57.86 -3.67
CA ALA A 777 -22.91 58.01 -2.22
C ALA A 777 -24.18 57.67 -1.40
N ALA A 778 -25.37 57.70 -2.02
CA ALA A 778 -26.64 57.49 -1.33
C ALA A 778 -27.04 55.99 -1.25
N LEU A 779 -26.67 55.18 -2.25
CA LEU A 779 -27.01 53.75 -2.29
C LEU A 779 -26.08 52.85 -1.48
N LEU A 780 -24.91 53.35 -1.06
CA LEU A 780 -23.94 52.62 -0.24
C LEU A 780 -24.16 52.81 1.28
N GLN A 781 -25.15 53.61 1.70
CA GLN A 781 -25.46 53.87 3.12
C GLN A 781 -26.66 53.11 3.69
N GLU A 782 -27.56 52.58 2.84
CA GLU A 782 -28.65 51.66 3.26
C GLU A 782 -28.18 50.21 3.24
#